data_AF-A0A4P6DS16-F1
#
_entry.id   AF-A0A4P6DS16-F1
#
_cell.length_a   1.000
_cell.length_b   1.000
_cell.length_c   1.000
_cell.angle_alpha   90.00
_cell.angle_beta   90.00
_cell.angle_gamma   90.00
#
_symmetry.space_group_name_H-M   'P 1'
#
loop_
_entity.id
_entity.type
_entity.pdbx_description
1 polymer ?
#
loop_
_entity_poly.entity_id
_entity_poly.type
_entity_poly.pdbx_seq_one_letter_code
_entity_poly.pdbx_strand_id
1 'polypeptide(L)'
;MTTQNTPRQPWMHDMKALVCAPAQLWCDPDGTMSGNGVHAGAASIAGFYLADTRILSDIAVAVNGERPTPISWRRIRQNGGVVSMVARNIEGVTVDPQLRLDERRTVSADRLTESIDIRSVLDRDIDVEVSIAMRGDIATMQEVKGGVPSAAAAAGAVTMAAAGDGMTLDAGDLHVAIGPSADCGAAPDAIGVDGLTGTATWRLTVPARGTVRIGLQVVAMAPDMVVQAASTPCPWRDVAVCAADSRVSRWVRTSLEDLAGLRMAIPALPDDEFLAAGAPWFFTLFGRDSLWAARFLLPLTTRTAMGTLRTLAHFQATASDPETNADPGKIMHELRGEQLVSAGAFASDGMSLPPLYYGTIDATPLWIITLGEALRWGAPEDEVRALLPNLEAALAWLRDWGDCDGDGFLEYIDRTGHGLSNQGWKDSGDSVRWRDGRIAEGPIALCEVQGYAYQAAMIGADLLDRFGRPGGEAWRAWAAGLKTRFNERFWVDDGHGRYPAIALDKDKRPVDSLTSNIGHLLGTGILDEQGVRDVVARLTSPDMLSGYGVRTMSGECGGYWPQSYHCGSVWAHDSAIVMLGLAAEGYIDEAVRIAEGLVRAADAFGYQIPELYAGDAGEGGPAPYPAACHPQAWSAASSVAVASLLLGLTPDGEGRPIDSPLALGLSLTRE
;
A
#
# COMPACT_ATOMS: atom_id res chain seq x y z
N MET A 1 38.94 -11.76 -10.70
CA MET A 1 37.96 -11.98 -9.62
C MET A 1 36.64 -11.49 -10.14
N THR A 2 35.81 -12.39 -10.65
CA THR A 2 34.41 -12.09 -11.00
C THR A 2 33.71 -11.71 -9.71
N THR A 3 33.28 -10.45 -9.59
CA THR A 3 32.36 -10.02 -8.52
C THR A 3 31.17 -10.97 -8.55
N GLN A 4 31.03 -11.82 -7.52
CA GLN A 4 29.80 -12.55 -7.30
C GLN A 4 28.69 -11.50 -7.26
N ASN A 5 27.71 -11.62 -8.16
CA ASN A 5 26.62 -10.67 -8.26
C ASN A 5 25.69 -10.93 -7.08
N THR A 6 25.98 -10.32 -5.92
CA THR A 6 25.11 -10.39 -4.75
C THR A 6 23.71 -9.94 -5.17
N PRO A 7 22.65 -10.75 -4.97
CA PRO A 7 21.29 -10.34 -5.26
C PRO A 7 20.96 -9.01 -4.58
N ARG A 8 20.22 -8.15 -5.29
CA ARG A 8 19.80 -6.84 -4.82
C ARG A 8 18.29 -6.75 -4.93
N GLN A 9 17.65 -6.09 -3.96
CA GLN A 9 16.25 -5.76 -4.07
C GLN A 9 16.01 -4.94 -5.35
N PRO A 10 15.03 -5.32 -6.19
CA PRO A 10 14.62 -4.52 -7.33
C PRO A 10 14.14 -3.13 -6.93
N TRP A 11 14.46 -2.13 -7.75
CA TRP A 11 13.86 -0.80 -7.64
C TRP A 11 12.72 -0.66 -8.65
N MET A 12 11.77 0.22 -8.34
CA MET A 12 10.50 0.36 -9.06
C MET A 12 10.01 1.81 -9.14
N HIS A 13 10.81 2.78 -8.68
CA HIS A 13 10.49 4.21 -8.62
C HIS A 13 9.89 4.87 -9.87
N ASP A 14 10.20 4.37 -11.08
CA ASP A 14 9.71 4.89 -12.35
C ASP A 14 8.85 3.88 -13.14
N MET A 15 8.71 2.66 -12.63
CA MET A 15 7.94 1.58 -13.24
C MET A 15 6.43 1.89 -13.22
N LYS A 16 5.70 1.25 -14.12
CA LYS A 16 4.28 1.52 -14.37
C LYS A 16 3.42 0.35 -13.92
N ALA A 17 2.44 0.63 -13.08
CA ALA A 17 1.50 -0.36 -12.56
C ALA A 17 0.11 -0.22 -13.19
N LEU A 18 -0.52 -1.35 -13.47
CA LEU A 18 -1.97 -1.48 -13.60
C LEU A 18 -2.46 -2.44 -12.53
N VAL A 19 -3.48 -2.06 -11.76
CA VAL A 19 -3.96 -2.88 -10.64
C VAL A 19 -5.47 -3.08 -10.68
N CYS A 20 -5.89 -4.30 -10.40
CA CYS A 20 -7.27 -4.66 -10.07
C CYS A 20 -7.17 -5.87 -9.14
N ALA A 21 -7.19 -5.59 -7.84
CA ALA A 21 -6.97 -6.58 -6.80
C ALA A 21 -7.78 -7.87 -7.03
N PRO A 22 -7.18 -9.07 -6.83
CA PRO A 22 -5.80 -9.31 -6.41
C PRO A 22 -4.76 -9.35 -7.55
N ALA A 23 -5.13 -8.97 -8.76
CA ALA A 23 -4.22 -8.96 -9.90
C ALA A 23 -3.50 -7.61 -10.08
N GLN A 24 -2.24 -7.68 -10.53
CA GLN A 24 -1.42 -6.52 -10.82
C GLN A 24 -0.49 -6.79 -12.01
N LEU A 25 -0.20 -5.75 -12.77
CA LEU A 25 0.73 -5.78 -13.89
C LEU A 25 1.78 -4.67 -13.72
N TRP A 26 3.05 -5.03 -13.81
CA TRP A 26 4.18 -4.11 -13.72
C TRP A 26 4.95 -4.08 -15.04
N CYS A 27 5.20 -2.87 -15.53
CA CYS A 27 5.92 -2.61 -16.77
C CYS A 27 7.06 -1.63 -16.53
N ASP A 28 8.09 -1.69 -17.38
CA ASP A 28 9.14 -0.68 -17.45
C ASP A 28 8.56 0.70 -17.85
N PRO A 29 9.33 1.80 -17.69
CA PRO A 29 8.84 3.16 -17.94
C PRO A 29 8.28 3.40 -19.36
N ASP A 30 8.75 2.63 -20.34
CA ASP A 30 8.32 2.68 -21.74
C ASP A 30 7.09 1.79 -22.03
N GLY A 31 6.60 1.04 -21.04
CA GLY A 31 5.47 0.12 -21.13
C GLY A 31 5.83 -1.31 -21.51
N THR A 32 7.11 -1.60 -21.76
CA THR A 32 7.56 -2.98 -22.01
C THR A 32 7.49 -3.82 -20.74
N MET A 33 7.37 -5.14 -20.90
CA MET A 33 7.33 -6.08 -19.78
C MET A 33 8.43 -7.12 -19.93
N SER A 34 9.55 -6.90 -19.21
CA SER A 34 10.73 -7.76 -19.26
C SER A 34 11.27 -8.10 -17.87
N GLY A 35 10.68 -9.08 -17.19
CA GLY A 35 11.05 -9.52 -15.85
C GLY A 35 12.43 -10.20 -15.75
N ASN A 36 12.95 -10.72 -16.87
CA ASN A 36 14.33 -11.21 -16.95
C ASN A 36 15.36 -10.11 -17.30
N GLY A 37 14.90 -8.87 -17.47
CA GLY A 37 15.74 -7.71 -17.72
C GLY A 37 16.43 -7.20 -16.46
N VAL A 38 17.30 -6.22 -16.67
CA VAL A 38 17.91 -5.44 -15.58
C VAL A 38 17.21 -4.09 -15.51
N HIS A 39 16.62 -3.78 -14.37
CA HIS A 39 16.05 -2.48 -14.07
C HIS A 39 16.86 -1.84 -12.93
N ALA A 40 17.33 -0.60 -13.12
CA ALA A 40 18.14 0.14 -12.15
C ALA A 40 19.33 -0.66 -11.54
N GLY A 41 19.95 -1.56 -12.30
CA GLY A 41 21.09 -2.36 -11.86
C GLY A 41 20.75 -3.59 -11.00
N ALA A 42 19.48 -3.99 -10.93
CA ALA A 42 18.99 -5.21 -10.28
C ALA A 42 18.00 -5.97 -11.20
N ALA A 43 17.48 -7.12 -10.76
CA ALA A 43 16.43 -7.83 -11.47
C ALA A 43 15.16 -6.97 -11.59
N SER A 44 14.43 -7.06 -12.70
CA SER A 44 13.19 -6.31 -12.89
C SER A 44 11.99 -6.98 -12.19
N ILE A 45 11.08 -6.16 -11.66
CA ILE A 45 9.78 -6.63 -11.15
C ILE A 45 8.71 -6.71 -12.25
N ALA A 46 9.05 -6.42 -13.51
CA ALA A 46 8.08 -6.46 -14.59
C ALA A 46 7.40 -7.85 -14.64
N GLY A 47 6.10 -7.85 -14.88
CA GLY A 47 5.32 -9.09 -14.88
C GLY A 47 3.84 -8.90 -14.57
N PHE A 48 3.09 -9.96 -14.84
CA PHE A 48 1.70 -10.11 -14.42
C PHE A 48 1.65 -11.00 -13.18
N TYR A 49 0.94 -10.54 -12.15
CA TYR A 49 0.83 -11.20 -10.86
C TYR A 49 -0.63 -11.43 -10.51
N LEU A 50 -0.86 -12.50 -9.76
CA LEU A 50 -2.10 -12.76 -9.04
C LEU A 50 -1.73 -13.00 -7.57
N ALA A 51 -2.30 -12.21 -6.66
CA ALA A 51 -1.92 -12.20 -5.26
C ALA A 51 -0.38 -12.04 -5.10
N ASP A 52 0.25 -12.93 -4.32
CA ASP A 52 1.68 -12.93 -4.02
C ASP A 52 2.54 -13.72 -5.03
N THR A 53 2.02 -14.00 -6.23
CA THR A 53 2.71 -14.82 -7.25
C THR A 53 2.83 -14.07 -8.58
N ARG A 54 4.06 -13.94 -9.10
CA ARG A 54 4.29 -13.53 -10.49
C ARG A 54 4.00 -14.70 -11.41
N ILE A 55 2.95 -14.59 -12.21
CA ILE A 55 2.56 -15.62 -13.17
C ILE A 55 3.45 -15.53 -14.41
N LEU A 56 3.52 -14.35 -15.02
CA LEU A 56 4.29 -14.09 -16.22
C LEU A 56 5.39 -13.07 -15.93
N SER A 57 6.63 -13.38 -16.31
CA SER A 57 7.76 -12.46 -16.21
C SER A 57 7.88 -11.58 -17.46
N ASP A 58 7.53 -12.08 -18.65
CA ASP A 58 7.76 -11.37 -19.90
C ASP A 58 6.55 -11.50 -20.84
N ILE A 59 6.24 -10.41 -21.54
CA ILE A 59 5.34 -10.36 -22.69
C ILE A 59 6.02 -9.51 -23.76
N ALA A 60 6.17 -10.08 -24.94
CA ALA A 60 7.02 -9.57 -25.99
C ALA A 60 6.33 -9.63 -27.35
N VAL A 61 6.06 -8.46 -27.92
CA VAL A 61 5.54 -8.32 -29.27
C VAL A 61 6.69 -8.23 -30.28
N ALA A 62 6.59 -8.95 -31.38
CA ALA A 62 7.48 -8.81 -32.54
C ALA A 62 6.69 -8.73 -33.85
N VAL A 63 7.16 -7.91 -34.80
CA VAL A 63 6.65 -7.82 -36.17
C VAL A 63 7.78 -8.25 -37.10
N ASN A 64 7.55 -9.25 -37.95
CA ASN A 64 8.56 -9.86 -38.82
C ASN A 64 9.86 -10.20 -38.07
N GLY A 65 9.74 -10.72 -36.85
CA GLY A 65 10.85 -11.10 -35.99
C GLY A 65 11.58 -9.96 -35.25
N GLU A 66 11.21 -8.69 -35.46
CA GLU A 66 11.80 -7.54 -34.76
C GLU A 66 10.82 -6.94 -33.74
N ARG A 67 11.31 -6.57 -32.56
CA ARG A 67 10.52 -5.85 -31.56
C ARG A 67 10.22 -4.42 -32.04
N PRO A 68 8.95 -4.01 -32.12
CA PRO A 68 8.60 -2.61 -32.32
C PRO A 68 9.21 -1.71 -31.25
N THR A 69 9.52 -0.46 -31.61
CA THR A 69 10.10 0.50 -30.66
C THR A 69 8.98 1.24 -29.93
N PRO A 70 8.89 1.16 -28.58
CA PRO A 70 7.96 1.98 -27.80
C PRO A 70 8.26 3.47 -27.95
N ILE A 71 7.21 4.26 -28.12
CA ILE A 71 7.29 5.72 -28.23
C ILE A 71 6.47 6.44 -27.16
N SER A 72 5.53 5.76 -26.51
CA SER A 72 4.81 6.30 -25.35
C SER A 72 4.06 5.23 -24.58
N TRP A 73 4.00 5.37 -23.26
CA TRP A 73 3.04 4.67 -22.40
C TRP A 73 2.04 5.66 -21.81
N ARG A 74 0.77 5.25 -21.70
CA ARG A 74 -0.29 6.03 -21.05
C ARG A 74 -1.19 5.13 -20.21
N ARG A 75 -1.42 5.51 -18.96
CA ARG A 75 -2.53 4.97 -18.17
C ARG A 75 -3.84 5.58 -18.63
N ILE A 76 -4.81 4.74 -18.97
CA ILE A 76 -6.17 5.15 -19.36
C ILE A 76 -7.11 5.11 -18.15
N ARG A 77 -6.94 4.08 -17.30
CA ARG A 77 -7.63 3.87 -16.02
C ARG A 77 -6.70 3.10 -15.10
N GLN A 78 -7.06 2.95 -13.83
CA GLN A 78 -6.19 2.27 -12.87
C GLN A 78 -5.79 0.85 -13.26
N ASN A 79 -6.68 0.14 -13.94
CA ASN A 79 -6.45 -1.21 -14.42
C ASN A 79 -6.15 -1.30 -15.92
N GLY A 80 -5.98 -0.18 -16.63
CA GLY A 80 -5.87 -0.16 -18.08
C GLY A 80 -4.82 0.81 -18.62
N GLY A 81 -3.96 0.33 -19.50
CA GLY A 81 -2.86 1.10 -20.09
C GLY A 81 -2.70 0.85 -21.59
N VAL A 82 -2.06 1.81 -22.28
CA VAL A 82 -1.73 1.71 -23.70
C VAL A 82 -0.27 2.03 -23.93
N VAL A 83 0.41 1.12 -24.63
CA VAL A 83 1.75 1.33 -25.20
C VAL A 83 1.58 1.60 -26.68
N SER A 84 2.12 2.72 -27.14
CA SER A 84 2.23 3.00 -28.58
C SER A 84 3.64 2.69 -29.03
N MET A 85 3.75 1.91 -30.11
CA MET A 85 5.01 1.46 -30.68
C MET A 85 5.04 1.67 -32.20
N VAL A 86 6.23 1.67 -32.79
CA VAL A 86 6.43 1.72 -34.25
C VAL A 86 7.32 0.57 -34.71
N ALA A 87 6.94 -0.08 -35.82
CA ALA A 87 7.77 -1.11 -36.45
C ALA A 87 8.71 -0.45 -37.46
N ARG A 88 10.02 -0.57 -37.24
CA ARG A 88 11.06 0.07 -38.08
C ARG A 88 11.55 -0.80 -39.23
N ASN A 89 11.18 -2.07 -39.22
CA ASN A 89 11.58 -3.08 -40.20
C ASN A 89 10.59 -3.24 -41.36
N ILE A 90 9.64 -2.32 -41.50
CA ILE A 90 8.69 -2.29 -42.62
C ILE A 90 9.13 -1.18 -43.58
N GLU A 91 9.45 -1.56 -44.82
CA GLU A 91 9.88 -0.61 -45.85
C GLU A 91 8.76 0.38 -46.21
N GLY A 92 9.01 1.65 -45.92
CA GLY A 92 8.14 2.78 -46.23
C GLY A 92 8.61 3.60 -47.44
N VAL A 93 7.80 4.58 -47.82
CA VAL A 93 8.14 5.59 -48.85
C VAL A 93 9.06 6.69 -48.29
N THR A 94 9.06 6.85 -46.96
CA THR A 94 9.88 7.83 -46.23
C THR A 94 10.76 7.14 -45.20
N VAL A 95 11.62 7.90 -44.53
CA VAL A 95 12.45 7.42 -43.41
C VAL A 95 11.63 7.19 -42.12
N ASP A 96 10.41 7.72 -42.06
CA ASP A 96 9.54 7.60 -40.89
C ASP A 96 8.83 6.24 -40.91
N PRO A 97 8.79 5.51 -39.77
CA PRO A 97 8.03 4.26 -39.67
C PRO A 97 6.55 4.45 -40.04
N GLN A 98 6.05 3.62 -40.96
CA GLN A 98 4.68 3.73 -41.49
C GLN A 98 3.71 2.67 -40.95
N LEU A 99 4.18 1.84 -40.00
CA LEU A 99 3.39 0.86 -39.27
C LEU A 99 3.46 1.16 -37.75
N ARG A 100 2.29 1.41 -37.15
CA ARG A 100 2.14 1.68 -35.72
C ARG A 100 1.38 0.54 -35.04
N LEU A 101 1.78 0.23 -33.82
CA LEU A 101 1.07 -0.70 -32.95
C LEU A 101 0.60 0.07 -31.71
N ASP A 102 -0.67 -0.06 -31.36
CA ASP A 102 -1.21 0.38 -30.08
C ASP A 102 -1.62 -0.85 -29.27
N GLU A 103 -0.76 -1.25 -28.33
CA GLU A 103 -0.97 -2.36 -27.41
C GLU A 103 -1.74 -1.86 -26.19
N ARG A 104 -2.94 -2.40 -25.97
CA ARG A 104 -3.78 -2.10 -24.82
C ARG A 104 -3.81 -3.29 -23.88
N ARG A 105 -3.48 -3.06 -22.62
CA ARG A 105 -3.56 -4.04 -21.54
C ARG A 105 -4.62 -3.62 -20.55
N THR A 106 -5.47 -4.57 -20.16
CA THR A 106 -6.46 -4.39 -19.10
C THR A 106 -6.33 -5.52 -18.09
N VAL A 107 -6.22 -5.16 -16.81
CA VAL A 107 -6.17 -6.08 -15.67
C VAL A 107 -7.55 -6.16 -15.03
N SER A 108 -7.96 -7.38 -14.70
CA SER A 108 -9.13 -7.70 -13.89
C SER A 108 -8.74 -8.73 -12.84
N ALA A 109 -9.61 -8.99 -11.87
CA ALA A 109 -9.33 -9.80 -10.68
C ALA A 109 -8.56 -11.11 -10.92
N ASP A 110 -8.82 -11.79 -12.05
CA ASP A 110 -8.26 -13.10 -12.40
C ASP A 110 -7.58 -13.11 -13.79
N ARG A 111 -7.48 -11.95 -14.45
CA ARG A 111 -7.18 -11.92 -15.89
C ARG A 111 -6.41 -10.68 -16.33
N LEU A 112 -5.45 -10.92 -17.22
CA LEU A 112 -4.85 -9.90 -18.09
C LEU A 112 -5.41 -10.08 -19.51
N THR A 113 -5.94 -9.00 -20.08
CA THR A 113 -6.36 -8.95 -21.49
C THR A 113 -5.43 -8.02 -22.26
N GLU A 114 -4.87 -8.51 -23.36
CA GLU A 114 -4.00 -7.77 -24.26
C GLU A 114 -4.62 -7.70 -25.66
N SER A 115 -4.63 -6.51 -26.25
CA SER A 115 -5.06 -6.28 -27.63
C SER A 115 -4.10 -5.35 -28.33
N ILE A 116 -3.80 -5.62 -29.59
CA ILE A 116 -2.85 -4.84 -30.38
C ILE A 116 -3.55 -4.37 -31.65
N ASP A 117 -3.74 -3.07 -31.77
CA ASP A 117 -4.15 -2.44 -33.02
C ASP A 117 -2.93 -2.18 -33.89
N ILE A 118 -2.88 -2.79 -35.07
CA ILE A 118 -1.80 -2.65 -36.02
C ILE A 118 -2.30 -1.80 -37.18
N ARG A 119 -1.75 -0.59 -37.30
CA ARG A 119 -2.20 0.43 -38.25
C ARG A 119 -1.11 0.78 -39.25
N SER A 120 -1.45 0.65 -40.54
CA SER A 120 -0.59 1.08 -41.65
C SER A 120 -1.07 2.41 -42.21
N VAL A 121 -0.14 3.28 -42.63
CA VAL A 121 -0.45 4.47 -43.45
C VAL A 121 -0.06 4.30 -44.92
N LEU A 122 0.48 3.14 -45.29
CA LEU A 122 0.82 2.80 -46.67
C LEU A 122 -0.44 2.73 -47.54
N ASP A 123 -0.31 3.04 -48.82
CA ASP A 123 -1.37 2.99 -49.82
C ASP A 123 -1.53 1.60 -50.48
N ARG A 124 -0.84 0.59 -49.93
CA ARG A 124 -0.91 -0.81 -50.31
C ARG A 124 -1.11 -1.68 -49.09
N ASP A 125 -1.67 -2.85 -49.31
CA ASP A 125 -1.74 -3.90 -48.31
C ASP A 125 -0.32 -4.36 -47.96
N ILE A 126 -0.10 -4.73 -46.69
CA ILE A 126 1.16 -5.30 -46.22
C ILE A 126 0.91 -6.62 -45.51
N ASP A 127 1.69 -7.62 -45.88
CA ASP A 127 1.72 -8.89 -45.17
C ASP A 127 2.79 -8.82 -44.08
N VAL A 128 2.38 -9.12 -42.85
CA VAL A 128 3.26 -9.13 -41.68
C VAL A 128 3.02 -10.39 -40.86
N GLU A 129 4.10 -10.93 -40.32
CA GLU A 129 4.04 -11.91 -39.24
C GLU A 129 4.12 -11.17 -37.92
N VAL A 130 3.16 -11.38 -37.03
CA VAL A 130 3.15 -10.79 -35.70
C VAL A 130 3.18 -11.91 -34.69
N SER A 131 4.04 -11.80 -33.68
CA SER A 131 4.11 -12.77 -32.60
C SER A 131 4.04 -12.10 -31.24
N ILE A 132 3.38 -12.77 -30.31
CA ILE A 132 3.36 -12.43 -28.89
C ILE A 132 3.99 -13.61 -28.16
N ALA A 133 5.18 -13.40 -27.62
CA ALA A 133 5.87 -14.37 -26.78
C ALA A 133 5.67 -14.02 -25.31
N MET A 134 5.30 -15.02 -24.50
CA MET A 134 5.11 -14.89 -23.06
C MET A 134 5.99 -15.88 -22.32
N ARG A 135 6.48 -15.49 -21.14
CA ARG A 135 7.24 -16.39 -20.28
C ARG A 135 6.59 -16.51 -18.91
N GLY A 136 6.28 -17.74 -18.51
CA GLY A 136 5.83 -18.06 -17.16
C GLY A 136 7.00 -18.38 -16.23
N ASP A 137 6.94 -17.94 -14.98
CA ASP A 137 7.95 -18.30 -13.97
C ASP A 137 7.37 -18.68 -12.59
N ILE A 138 6.16 -18.25 -12.24
CA ILE A 138 5.51 -18.58 -10.94
C ILE A 138 6.43 -18.19 -9.77
N ALA A 139 7.09 -17.02 -9.87
CA ALA A 139 7.96 -16.53 -8.82
C ALA A 139 7.13 -16.04 -7.63
N THR A 140 7.54 -16.38 -6.41
CA THR A 140 6.93 -15.84 -5.19
C THR A 140 7.28 -14.36 -5.04
N MET A 141 6.44 -13.60 -4.32
CA MET A 141 6.72 -12.19 -4.02
C MET A 141 8.06 -12.00 -3.31
N GLN A 142 8.48 -12.94 -2.45
CA GLN A 142 9.76 -12.85 -1.76
C GLN A 142 10.96 -13.09 -2.68
N GLU A 143 10.86 -13.99 -3.65
CA GLU A 143 11.91 -14.18 -4.65
C GLU A 143 12.06 -12.92 -5.53
N VAL A 144 10.94 -12.36 -5.99
CA VAL A 144 10.92 -11.11 -6.75
C VAL A 144 11.52 -9.98 -5.90
N LYS A 145 11.04 -9.76 -4.68
CA LYS A 145 11.55 -8.73 -3.75
C LYS A 145 13.03 -8.95 -3.43
N GLY A 146 13.48 -10.20 -3.31
CA GLY A 146 14.88 -10.58 -3.09
C GLY A 146 15.78 -10.44 -4.31
N GLY A 147 15.21 -10.18 -5.50
CA GLY A 147 15.94 -10.08 -6.76
C GLY A 147 16.52 -11.40 -7.23
N VAL A 148 15.83 -12.51 -6.98
CA VAL A 148 16.24 -13.87 -7.36
C VAL A 148 15.22 -14.55 -8.28
N PRO A 149 15.64 -15.48 -9.15
CA PRO A 149 14.72 -16.23 -10.00
C PRO A 149 13.81 -17.19 -9.21
N SER A 150 12.69 -17.58 -9.82
CA SER A 150 11.77 -18.59 -9.29
C SER A 150 12.45 -19.95 -9.04
N ALA A 151 12.40 -20.43 -7.80
CA ALA A 151 12.82 -21.77 -7.42
C ALA A 151 11.90 -22.84 -8.02
N ALA A 152 10.59 -22.57 -8.12
CA ALA A 152 9.62 -23.50 -8.71
C ALA A 152 9.94 -23.78 -10.19
N ALA A 153 10.25 -22.74 -10.96
CA ALA A 153 10.68 -22.87 -12.34
C ALA A 153 12.03 -23.60 -12.46
N ALA A 154 12.99 -23.28 -11.60
CA ALA A 154 14.30 -23.93 -11.58
C ALA A 154 14.23 -25.42 -11.22
N ALA A 155 13.29 -25.82 -10.37
CA ALA A 155 13.03 -27.20 -9.97
C ALA A 155 12.19 -27.99 -11.00
N GLY A 156 11.70 -27.35 -12.07
CA GLY A 156 10.83 -27.99 -13.06
C GLY A 156 9.42 -28.26 -12.54
N ALA A 157 8.97 -27.54 -11.51
CA ALA A 157 7.61 -27.65 -10.95
C ALA A 157 6.56 -26.84 -11.74
N VAL A 158 7.01 -26.04 -12.69
CA VAL A 158 6.17 -25.26 -13.61
C VAL A 158 6.17 -25.95 -14.96
N THR A 159 4.99 -26.15 -15.53
CA THR A 159 4.85 -26.72 -16.88
C THR A 159 4.04 -25.79 -17.75
N MET A 160 4.44 -25.67 -19.02
CA MET A 160 3.66 -24.96 -20.02
C MET A 160 3.45 -25.86 -21.23
N ALA A 161 2.26 -25.81 -21.82
CA ALA A 161 1.89 -26.64 -22.96
C ALA A 161 0.98 -25.89 -23.92
N ALA A 162 1.02 -26.26 -25.21
CA ALA A 162 0.03 -25.80 -26.17
C ALA A 162 -1.30 -26.54 -25.93
N ALA A 163 -2.42 -25.81 -25.99
CA ALA A 163 -3.75 -26.33 -25.75
C ALA A 163 -4.75 -25.70 -26.72
N GLY A 164 -5.11 -26.43 -27.79
CA GLY A 164 -6.02 -25.92 -28.82
C GLY A 164 -5.45 -24.72 -29.56
N ASP A 165 -6.16 -23.59 -29.52
CA ASP A 165 -5.77 -22.28 -30.03
C ASP A 165 -5.14 -21.39 -28.94
N GLY A 166 -4.70 -21.99 -27.83
CA GLY A 166 -4.03 -21.33 -26.72
C GLY A 166 -2.87 -22.15 -26.11
N MET A 167 -2.52 -21.79 -24.89
CA MET A 167 -1.50 -22.40 -24.05
C MET A 167 -2.02 -22.53 -22.63
N THR A 168 -1.51 -23.48 -21.86
CA THR A 168 -1.72 -23.57 -20.41
C THR A 168 -0.39 -23.49 -19.68
N LEU A 169 -0.39 -22.87 -18.51
CA LEU A 169 0.72 -22.83 -17.57
C LEU A 169 0.21 -23.34 -16.21
N ASP A 170 0.89 -24.35 -15.68
CA ASP A 170 0.45 -25.13 -14.52
C ASP A 170 1.57 -25.23 -13.48
N ALA A 171 1.24 -24.98 -12.21
CA ALA A 171 2.13 -25.18 -11.07
C ALA A 171 1.34 -25.48 -9.78
N GLY A 172 1.39 -26.72 -9.30
CA GLY A 172 0.55 -27.17 -8.18
C GLY A 172 -0.94 -26.99 -8.51
N ASP A 173 -1.67 -26.25 -7.67
CA ASP A 173 -3.10 -25.94 -7.85
C ASP A 173 -3.36 -24.65 -8.65
N LEU A 174 -2.31 -23.93 -9.05
CA LEU A 174 -2.42 -22.77 -9.93
C LEU A 174 -2.51 -23.24 -11.40
N HIS A 175 -3.65 -22.96 -12.03
CA HIS A 175 -3.88 -23.19 -13.45
C HIS A 175 -4.06 -21.88 -14.20
N VAL A 176 -3.32 -21.69 -15.30
CA VAL A 176 -3.41 -20.48 -16.11
C VAL A 176 -3.69 -20.86 -17.55
N ALA A 177 -4.78 -20.34 -18.10
CA ALA A 177 -5.15 -20.49 -19.50
C ALA A 177 -4.81 -19.21 -20.28
N ILE A 178 -4.06 -19.36 -21.36
CA ILE A 178 -3.68 -18.27 -22.28
C ILE A 178 -4.32 -18.57 -23.62
N GLY A 179 -5.17 -17.69 -24.14
CA GLY A 179 -5.85 -17.93 -25.41
C GLY A 179 -6.29 -16.66 -26.11
N PRO A 180 -6.98 -16.75 -27.25
CA PRO A 180 -7.47 -15.60 -27.97
C PRO A 180 -8.39 -14.76 -27.10
N SER A 181 -8.22 -13.43 -27.14
CA SER A 181 -9.17 -12.52 -26.50
C SER A 181 -10.46 -12.44 -27.32
N ALA A 182 -11.62 -12.50 -26.65
CA ALA A 182 -12.94 -12.48 -27.30
C ALA A 182 -13.21 -11.20 -28.10
N ASP A 183 -12.54 -10.09 -27.75
CA ASP A 183 -12.69 -8.77 -28.38
C ASP A 183 -11.71 -8.54 -29.56
N CYS A 184 -10.91 -9.56 -29.89
CA CYS A 184 -9.87 -9.51 -30.91
C CYS A 184 -10.25 -10.39 -32.12
N GLY A 185 -9.59 -10.15 -33.26
CA GLY A 185 -9.91 -10.80 -34.54
C GLY A 185 -9.59 -12.30 -34.61
N ALA A 186 -8.90 -12.73 -35.65
CA ALA A 186 -8.60 -14.15 -35.87
C ALA A 186 -7.74 -14.76 -34.73
N ALA A 187 -7.99 -16.05 -34.44
CA ALA A 187 -7.12 -16.85 -33.58
C ALA A 187 -5.69 -16.92 -34.15
N PRO A 188 -4.66 -17.22 -33.33
CA PRO A 188 -3.31 -17.44 -33.81
C PRO A 188 -3.26 -18.53 -34.89
N ASP A 189 -2.44 -18.32 -35.93
CA ASP A 189 -2.17 -19.33 -36.96
C ASP A 189 -1.23 -20.43 -36.47
N ALA A 190 -0.42 -20.13 -35.46
CA ALA A 190 0.49 -21.08 -34.85
C ALA A 190 0.73 -20.76 -33.37
N ILE A 191 0.94 -21.83 -32.60
CA ILE A 191 1.34 -21.78 -31.19
C ILE A 191 2.55 -22.67 -31.01
N GLY A 192 3.61 -22.11 -30.43
CA GLY A 192 4.82 -22.83 -30.06
C GLY A 192 5.08 -22.70 -28.58
N VAL A 193 5.55 -23.79 -27.95
CA VAL A 193 6.02 -23.78 -26.57
C VAL A 193 7.45 -24.33 -26.54
N ASP A 194 8.36 -23.55 -25.99
CA ASP A 194 9.76 -23.90 -25.75
C ASP A 194 10.10 -23.66 -24.27
N GLY A 195 10.14 -24.75 -23.49
CA GLY A 195 10.24 -24.69 -22.04
C GLY A 195 9.09 -23.92 -21.42
N LEU A 196 9.40 -22.80 -20.76
CA LEU A 196 8.43 -21.90 -20.14
C LEU A 196 8.14 -20.65 -20.99
N THR A 197 8.55 -20.66 -22.27
CA THR A 197 8.27 -19.58 -23.22
C THR A 197 7.29 -20.04 -24.30
N GLY A 198 6.21 -19.30 -24.45
CA GLY A 198 5.06 -19.64 -25.27
C GLY A 198 4.81 -18.54 -26.27
N THR A 199 4.67 -18.88 -27.54
CA THR A 199 4.59 -17.91 -28.63
C THR A 199 3.35 -18.17 -29.45
N ALA A 200 2.47 -17.17 -29.54
CA ALA A 200 1.37 -17.14 -30.48
C ALA A 200 1.76 -16.30 -31.70
N THR A 201 1.51 -16.81 -32.91
CA THR A 201 1.90 -16.16 -34.17
C THR A 201 0.71 -15.99 -35.09
N TRP A 202 0.58 -14.81 -35.68
CA TRP A 202 -0.41 -14.46 -36.70
C TRP A 202 0.29 -14.05 -38.00
N ARG A 203 -0.25 -14.49 -39.14
CA ARG A 203 0.10 -14.03 -40.48
C ARG A 203 -1.04 -13.16 -40.98
N LEU A 204 -0.80 -11.85 -40.97
CA LEU A 204 -1.84 -10.84 -41.18
C LEU A 204 -1.56 -10.06 -42.45
N THR A 205 -2.63 -9.81 -43.22
CA THR A 205 -2.63 -8.75 -44.23
C THR A 205 -3.22 -7.50 -43.59
N VAL A 206 -2.41 -6.47 -43.34
CA VAL A 206 -2.89 -5.16 -42.89
C VAL A 206 -3.30 -4.36 -44.13
N PRO A 207 -4.58 -3.97 -44.28
CA PRO A 207 -5.04 -3.28 -45.49
C PRO A 207 -4.36 -1.92 -45.69
N ALA A 208 -4.32 -1.46 -46.94
CA ALA A 208 -3.91 -0.11 -47.30
C ALA A 208 -4.65 0.93 -46.45
N ARG A 209 -3.89 1.77 -45.73
CA ARG A 209 -4.41 2.79 -44.80
C ARG A 209 -5.37 2.23 -43.73
N GLY A 210 -5.28 0.92 -43.47
CA GLY A 210 -6.20 0.17 -42.64
C GLY A 210 -5.65 -0.15 -41.26
N THR A 211 -6.42 -0.93 -40.51
CA THR A 211 -6.07 -1.42 -39.18
C THR A 211 -6.57 -2.84 -39.00
N VAL A 212 -5.75 -3.68 -38.38
CA VAL A 212 -6.10 -5.04 -37.96
C VAL A 212 -5.88 -5.14 -36.45
N ARG A 213 -6.71 -5.93 -35.77
CA ARG A 213 -6.61 -6.18 -34.33
C ARG A 213 -6.38 -7.65 -34.04
N ILE A 214 -5.38 -7.92 -33.21
CA ILE A 214 -5.12 -9.23 -32.59
C ILE A 214 -5.07 -9.08 -31.08
N GLY A 215 -5.09 -10.19 -30.34
CA GLY A 215 -4.88 -10.14 -28.91
C GLY A 215 -5.11 -11.47 -28.20
N LEU A 216 -4.63 -11.52 -26.96
CA LEU A 216 -4.68 -12.68 -26.09
C LEU A 216 -5.26 -12.28 -24.73
N GLN A 217 -5.72 -13.29 -24.01
CA GLN A 217 -6.08 -13.17 -22.61
C GLN A 217 -5.35 -14.24 -21.81
N VAL A 218 -4.92 -13.89 -20.62
CA VAL A 218 -4.30 -14.75 -19.61
C VAL A 218 -5.30 -14.81 -18.46
N VAL A 219 -5.84 -15.99 -18.18
CA VAL A 219 -6.83 -16.22 -17.12
C VAL A 219 -6.22 -17.17 -16.11
N ALA A 220 -6.12 -16.72 -14.86
CA ALA A 220 -5.48 -17.46 -13.79
C ALA A 220 -6.52 -17.93 -12.77
N MET A 221 -6.45 -19.22 -12.43
CA MET A 221 -7.31 -19.88 -11.47
C MET A 221 -6.44 -20.40 -10.34
N ALA A 222 -6.64 -19.86 -9.14
CA ALA A 222 -5.96 -20.26 -7.92
C ALA A 222 -7.03 -20.49 -6.83
N PRO A 223 -7.44 -21.74 -6.56
CA PRO A 223 -8.56 -22.03 -5.67
C PRO A 223 -8.27 -21.70 -4.20
N ASP A 224 -7.00 -21.73 -3.79
CA ASP A 224 -6.58 -21.58 -2.38
C ASP A 224 -6.17 -20.14 -2.02
N MET A 225 -6.59 -19.14 -2.80
CA MET A 225 -6.31 -17.75 -2.46
C MET A 225 -7.03 -17.33 -1.18
N VAL A 226 -6.27 -16.74 -0.26
CA VAL A 226 -6.80 -16.17 1.00
C VAL A 226 -7.49 -14.81 0.83
N VAL A 227 -7.31 -14.19 -0.34
CA VAL A 227 -7.94 -12.92 -0.72
C VAL A 227 -8.53 -13.00 -2.12
N GLN A 228 -9.58 -12.26 -2.36
CA GLN A 228 -10.26 -12.13 -3.64
C GLN A 228 -10.65 -10.69 -3.90
N ALA A 229 -11.08 -10.39 -5.14
CA ALA A 229 -11.60 -9.07 -5.46
C ALA A 229 -12.88 -8.78 -4.65
N ALA A 230 -13.05 -7.53 -4.21
CA ALA A 230 -14.32 -7.12 -3.63
C ALA A 230 -15.44 -7.23 -4.68
N SER A 231 -16.47 -8.02 -4.38
CA SER A 231 -17.64 -8.23 -5.26
C SER A 231 -18.62 -7.04 -5.23
N THR A 232 -18.52 -6.23 -4.18
CA THR A 232 -19.39 -5.11 -3.90
C THR A 232 -19.10 -3.90 -4.80
N PRO A 233 -20.10 -3.05 -5.09
CA PRO A 233 -19.85 -1.79 -5.78
C PRO A 233 -18.97 -0.84 -4.96
N CYS A 234 -18.01 -0.18 -5.63
CA CYS A 234 -17.14 0.82 -5.01
C CYS A 234 -17.95 1.96 -4.38
N PRO A 235 -17.84 2.21 -3.04
CA PRO A 235 -18.70 3.17 -2.33
C PRO A 235 -18.48 4.65 -2.69
N TRP A 236 -17.38 4.95 -3.38
CA TRP A 236 -16.99 6.30 -3.82
C TRP A 236 -16.87 6.43 -5.33
N ARG A 237 -17.45 5.48 -6.11
CA ARG A 237 -17.40 5.51 -7.59
C ARG A 237 -18.02 6.77 -8.18
N ASP A 238 -19.05 7.28 -7.51
CA ASP A 238 -19.88 8.44 -7.82
C ASP A 238 -19.34 9.74 -7.22
N VAL A 239 -18.23 9.71 -6.47
CA VAL A 239 -17.68 10.91 -5.83
C VAL A 239 -16.93 11.74 -6.88
N ALA A 240 -17.46 12.93 -7.16
CA ALA A 240 -16.84 13.97 -7.96
C ALA A 240 -16.14 14.99 -7.05
N VAL A 241 -14.96 15.44 -7.49
CA VAL A 241 -14.13 16.42 -6.78
C VAL A 241 -13.87 17.62 -7.68
N CYS A 242 -14.33 18.78 -7.23
CA CYS A 242 -14.10 20.08 -7.88
C CYS A 242 -13.34 20.99 -6.92
N ALA A 243 -12.37 21.75 -7.43
CA ALA A 243 -11.60 22.73 -6.65
C ALA A 243 -11.05 23.81 -7.60
N ALA A 244 -10.89 25.04 -7.12
CA ALA A 244 -10.21 26.08 -7.90
C ALA A 244 -8.73 25.74 -8.14
N ASP A 245 -8.07 25.14 -7.14
CA ASP A 245 -6.74 24.55 -7.31
C ASP A 245 -6.86 23.13 -7.89
N SER A 246 -6.49 23.01 -9.18
CA SER A 246 -6.51 21.74 -9.90
C SER A 246 -5.62 20.65 -9.30
N ARG A 247 -4.63 20.99 -8.45
CA ARG A 247 -3.75 20.01 -7.80
C ARG A 247 -4.52 19.17 -6.78
N VAL A 248 -5.39 19.79 -6.00
CA VAL A 248 -6.24 19.11 -5.01
C VAL A 248 -7.20 18.14 -5.72
N SER A 249 -7.95 18.62 -6.71
CA SER A 249 -8.94 17.78 -7.40
C SER A 249 -8.30 16.67 -8.24
N ARG A 250 -7.10 16.87 -8.81
CA ARG A 250 -6.36 15.81 -9.51
C ARG A 250 -5.84 14.75 -8.54
N TRP A 251 -5.27 15.16 -7.40
CA TRP A 251 -4.77 14.23 -6.40
C TRP A 251 -5.88 13.34 -5.82
N VAL A 252 -6.97 13.94 -5.32
CA VAL A 252 -8.07 13.15 -4.75
C VAL A 252 -8.67 12.19 -5.79
N ARG A 253 -8.86 12.63 -7.04
CA ARG A 253 -9.39 11.75 -8.11
C ARG A 253 -8.47 10.55 -8.37
N THR A 254 -7.18 10.78 -8.57
CA THR A 254 -6.21 9.70 -8.79
C THR A 254 -6.17 8.75 -7.59
N SER A 255 -6.20 9.27 -6.37
CA SER A 255 -6.21 8.46 -5.16
C SER A 255 -7.49 7.62 -5.01
N LEU A 256 -8.67 8.15 -5.34
CA LEU A 256 -9.92 7.38 -5.31
C LEU A 256 -9.94 6.27 -6.38
N GLU A 257 -9.35 6.52 -7.55
CA GLU A 257 -9.14 5.49 -8.58
C GLU A 257 -8.16 4.40 -8.12
N ASP A 258 -7.06 4.77 -7.47
CA ASP A 258 -6.11 3.84 -6.86
C ASP A 258 -6.77 2.95 -5.82
N LEU A 259 -7.47 3.57 -4.86
CA LEU A 259 -8.17 2.87 -3.79
C LEU A 259 -9.20 1.90 -4.36
N ALA A 260 -9.91 2.28 -5.43
CA ALA A 260 -10.87 1.38 -6.09
C ALA A 260 -10.19 0.12 -6.67
N GLY A 261 -8.96 0.25 -7.17
CA GLY A 261 -8.14 -0.87 -7.65
C GLY A 261 -7.55 -1.76 -6.54
N LEU A 262 -7.52 -1.28 -5.29
CA LEU A 262 -6.99 -1.98 -4.12
C LEU A 262 -8.07 -2.74 -3.29
N ARG A 263 -9.34 -2.68 -3.69
CA ARG A 263 -10.46 -3.28 -2.94
C ARG A 263 -10.45 -4.81 -3.01
N MET A 264 -10.37 -5.45 -1.84
CA MET A 264 -10.37 -6.90 -1.67
C MET A 264 -11.46 -7.34 -0.70
N ALA A 265 -11.72 -8.64 -0.66
CA ALA A 265 -12.47 -9.33 0.37
C ALA A 265 -11.78 -10.68 0.67
N ILE A 266 -12.16 -11.35 1.75
CA ILE A 266 -11.76 -12.74 1.99
C ILE A 266 -12.85 -13.70 1.49
N PRO A 267 -12.53 -14.95 1.11
CA PRO A 267 -13.53 -15.94 0.69
C PRO A 267 -14.66 -16.17 1.72
N ALA A 268 -14.33 -16.12 3.01
CA ALA A 268 -15.30 -16.34 4.09
C ALA A 268 -16.30 -15.18 4.27
N LEU A 269 -15.96 -13.97 3.82
CA LEU A 269 -16.76 -12.74 3.96
C LEU A 269 -16.73 -11.95 2.63
N PRO A 270 -17.34 -12.48 1.55
CA PRO A 270 -17.22 -11.92 0.20
C PRO A 270 -17.86 -10.54 0.00
N ASP A 271 -18.71 -10.12 0.93
CA ASP A 271 -19.42 -8.83 0.92
C ASP A 271 -18.74 -7.77 1.81
N ASP A 272 -17.73 -8.17 2.61
CA ASP A 272 -16.97 -7.28 3.49
C ASP A 272 -15.67 -6.86 2.82
N GLU A 273 -15.74 -5.70 2.16
CA GLU A 273 -14.56 -5.13 1.51
C GLU A 273 -13.59 -4.51 2.51
N PHE A 274 -12.30 -4.68 2.22
CA PHE A 274 -11.21 -3.94 2.80
C PHE A 274 -10.27 -3.45 1.68
N LEU A 275 -9.26 -2.67 2.06
CA LEU A 275 -8.24 -2.18 1.12
C LEU A 275 -6.92 -2.92 1.37
N ALA A 276 -6.34 -3.49 0.33
CA ALA A 276 -4.99 -4.03 0.37
C ALA A 276 -3.97 -2.93 0.72
N ALA A 277 -2.90 -3.25 1.46
CA ALA A 277 -1.93 -2.23 1.88
C ALA A 277 -1.29 -1.51 0.68
N GLY A 278 -0.70 -2.26 -0.25
CA GLY A 278 -0.34 -1.71 -1.55
C GLY A 278 0.59 -2.58 -2.39
N ALA A 279 0.73 -2.15 -3.64
CA ALA A 279 1.34 -2.94 -4.69
C ALA A 279 2.82 -2.55 -4.91
N PRO A 280 3.73 -3.53 -5.13
CA PRO A 280 3.47 -4.97 -5.21
C PRO A 280 3.65 -5.73 -3.90
N TRP A 281 4.45 -5.22 -2.96
CA TRP A 281 5.02 -6.01 -1.85
C TRP A 281 3.99 -6.43 -0.80
N PHE A 282 2.94 -5.62 -0.62
CA PHE A 282 1.97 -5.73 0.47
C PHE A 282 0.55 -5.80 -0.09
N PHE A 283 0.38 -6.44 -1.25
CA PHE A 283 -0.89 -6.46 -1.98
C PHE A 283 -1.83 -7.55 -1.44
N THR A 284 -2.15 -7.44 -0.14
CA THR A 284 -3.01 -8.32 0.64
C THR A 284 -3.56 -7.58 1.89
N LEU A 285 -4.28 -8.28 2.77
CA LEU A 285 -4.78 -7.73 4.03
C LEU A 285 -3.66 -7.47 5.03
N PHE A 286 -3.51 -6.20 5.42
CA PHE A 286 -2.69 -5.75 6.55
C PHE A 286 -3.58 -4.98 7.52
N GLY A 287 -3.63 -5.42 8.78
CA GLY A 287 -4.63 -4.95 9.75
C GLY A 287 -4.56 -3.45 9.97
N ARG A 288 -3.37 -2.96 10.33
CA ARG A 288 -3.12 -1.53 10.58
C ARG A 288 -3.38 -0.67 9.33
N ASP A 289 -2.85 -1.07 8.19
CA ASP A 289 -2.96 -0.32 6.93
C ASP A 289 -4.42 -0.19 6.49
N SER A 290 -5.17 -1.30 6.51
CA SER A 290 -6.59 -1.30 6.18
C SER A 290 -7.40 -0.45 7.16
N LEU A 291 -7.07 -0.48 8.46
CA LEU A 291 -7.73 0.37 9.47
C LEU A 291 -7.48 1.86 9.20
N TRP A 292 -6.22 2.29 9.00
CA TRP A 292 -5.92 3.69 8.72
C TRP A 292 -6.52 4.18 7.41
N ALA A 293 -6.41 3.40 6.34
CA ALA A 293 -7.02 3.74 5.06
C ALA A 293 -8.55 3.88 5.20
N ALA A 294 -9.21 2.97 5.92
CA ALA A 294 -10.65 3.06 6.15
C ALA A 294 -11.04 4.24 7.05
N ARG A 295 -10.25 4.56 8.07
CA ARG A 295 -10.46 5.75 8.94
C ARG A 295 -10.41 7.05 8.14
N PHE A 296 -9.44 7.21 7.25
CA PHE A 296 -9.37 8.40 6.38
C PHE A 296 -10.53 8.50 5.39
N LEU A 297 -11.20 7.40 5.07
CA LEU A 297 -12.34 7.37 4.16
C LEU A 297 -13.70 7.58 4.84
N LEU A 298 -13.76 7.64 6.18
CA LEU A 298 -14.99 7.87 6.93
C LEU A 298 -15.82 9.08 6.45
N PRO A 299 -15.23 10.22 6.04
CA PRO A 299 -16.00 11.34 5.49
C PRO A 299 -16.74 11.02 4.19
N LEU A 300 -16.33 9.98 3.45
CA LEU A 300 -16.97 9.55 2.20
C LEU A 300 -17.91 8.37 2.42
N THR A 301 -17.52 7.42 3.28
CA THR A 301 -18.27 6.19 3.53
C THR A 301 -17.87 5.52 4.83
N THR A 302 -18.84 4.93 5.54
CA THR A 302 -18.58 4.03 6.67
C THR A 302 -18.48 2.57 6.25
N ARG A 303 -18.89 2.21 5.03
CA ARG A 303 -18.98 0.82 4.55
C ARG A 303 -17.62 0.11 4.57
N THR A 304 -16.56 0.77 4.10
CA THR A 304 -15.20 0.20 4.06
C THR A 304 -14.60 0.04 5.46
N ALA A 305 -14.93 0.94 6.40
CA ALA A 305 -14.55 0.77 7.80
C ALA A 305 -15.26 -0.44 8.41
N MET A 306 -16.57 -0.58 8.20
CA MET A 306 -17.33 -1.71 8.74
C MET A 306 -16.94 -3.07 8.13
N GLY A 307 -16.64 -3.12 6.83
CA GLY A 307 -16.12 -4.32 6.17
C GLY A 307 -14.73 -4.73 6.68
N THR A 308 -13.81 -3.76 6.81
CA THR A 308 -12.50 -3.97 7.44
C THR A 308 -12.63 -4.47 8.88
N LEU A 309 -13.49 -3.83 9.69
CA LEU A 309 -13.70 -4.19 11.10
C LEU A 309 -14.20 -5.63 11.26
N ARG A 310 -15.19 -6.06 10.47
CA ARG A 310 -15.71 -7.43 10.46
C ARG A 310 -14.68 -8.45 9.97
N THR A 311 -13.95 -8.12 8.91
CA THR A 311 -12.89 -8.98 8.38
C THR A 311 -11.78 -9.19 9.42
N LEU A 312 -11.35 -8.15 10.11
CA LEU A 312 -10.34 -8.26 11.16
C LEU A 312 -10.86 -8.97 12.41
N ALA A 313 -12.14 -8.75 12.77
CA ALA A 313 -12.79 -9.44 13.87
C ALA A 313 -12.91 -10.96 13.62
N HIS A 314 -13.09 -11.38 12.37
CA HIS A 314 -13.09 -12.80 11.99
C HIS A 314 -11.78 -13.50 12.34
N PHE A 315 -10.64 -12.80 12.24
CA PHE A 315 -9.33 -13.31 12.60
C PHE A 315 -8.89 -12.89 14.01
N GLN A 316 -9.75 -12.33 14.87
CA GLN A 316 -9.33 -11.92 16.21
C GLN A 316 -8.85 -13.14 17.00
N ALA A 317 -7.65 -13.06 17.56
CA ALA A 317 -7.04 -14.17 18.27
C ALA A 317 -7.85 -14.53 19.52
N THR A 318 -8.00 -15.84 19.76
CA THR A 318 -8.74 -16.38 20.93
C THR A 318 -7.83 -17.11 21.92
N ALA A 319 -6.57 -17.35 21.54
CA ALA A 319 -5.56 -18.03 22.33
C ALA A 319 -4.19 -17.34 22.13
N SER A 320 -3.26 -17.60 23.05
CA SER A 320 -1.88 -17.17 22.90
C SER A 320 -1.10 -18.20 22.09
N ASP A 321 -0.36 -17.74 21.09
CA ASP A 321 0.54 -18.54 20.25
C ASP A 321 1.79 -17.71 19.92
N PRO A 322 2.97 -18.08 20.47
CA PRO A 322 4.22 -17.40 20.17
C PRO A 322 4.61 -17.40 18.69
N GLU A 323 4.31 -18.47 17.93
CA GLU A 323 4.73 -18.61 16.53
C GLU A 323 4.06 -17.58 15.63
N THR A 324 2.76 -17.34 15.84
CA THR A 324 2.01 -16.30 15.15
C THR A 324 2.04 -14.96 15.87
N ASN A 325 2.66 -14.88 17.06
CA ASN A 325 2.63 -13.74 17.97
C ASN A 325 1.19 -13.31 18.34
N ALA A 326 0.29 -14.30 18.43
CA ALA A 326 -1.10 -14.09 18.81
C ALA A 326 -1.26 -14.08 20.32
N ASP A 327 -2.17 -13.24 20.82
CA ASP A 327 -2.64 -13.24 22.20
C ASP A 327 -4.16 -13.00 22.20
N PRO A 328 -4.91 -13.52 23.19
CA PRO A 328 -6.37 -13.38 23.24
C PRO A 328 -6.83 -11.92 23.09
N GLY A 329 -7.71 -11.67 22.12
CA GLY A 329 -8.26 -10.35 21.80
C GLY A 329 -7.45 -9.54 20.79
N LYS A 330 -6.24 -9.98 20.42
CA LYS A 330 -5.36 -9.27 19.48
C LYS A 330 -5.89 -9.33 18.04
N ILE A 331 -5.74 -8.22 17.31
CA ILE A 331 -6.03 -8.11 15.88
C ILE A 331 -4.76 -8.41 15.08
N MET A 332 -4.89 -9.12 13.96
CA MET A 332 -3.76 -9.57 13.13
C MET A 332 -2.98 -8.43 12.46
N HIS A 333 -1.72 -8.71 12.12
CA HIS A 333 -0.83 -7.85 11.34
C HIS A 333 -1.02 -8.05 9.84
N GLU A 334 -0.86 -9.27 9.32
CA GLU A 334 -1.02 -9.57 7.90
C GLU A 334 -1.56 -10.99 7.65
N LEU A 335 -2.18 -11.16 6.48
CA LEU A 335 -2.66 -12.44 5.95
C LEU A 335 -2.03 -12.71 4.58
N ARG A 336 -1.43 -13.89 4.41
CA ARG A 336 -0.83 -14.37 3.16
C ARG A 336 -1.27 -15.80 2.85
N GLY A 337 -1.14 -16.18 1.58
CA GLY A 337 -1.48 -17.55 1.13
C GLY A 337 -0.46 -18.60 1.60
N GLU A 338 0.79 -18.19 1.75
CA GLU A 338 1.89 -19.08 2.15
C GLU A 338 2.77 -18.42 3.20
N GLN A 339 3.64 -19.24 3.82
CA GLN A 339 4.63 -18.77 4.77
C GLN A 339 5.60 -17.81 4.07
N LEU A 340 5.83 -16.65 4.68
CA LEU A 340 6.80 -15.70 4.20
C LEU A 340 8.18 -16.13 4.68
N VAL A 341 9.11 -16.35 3.75
CA VAL A 341 10.52 -16.60 4.04
C VAL A 341 11.36 -15.64 3.23
N SER A 342 12.25 -14.89 3.89
CA SER A 342 13.15 -13.96 3.20
C SER A 342 14.01 -14.67 2.15
N ALA A 343 14.13 -14.06 0.97
CA ALA A 343 14.91 -14.58 -0.14
C ALA A 343 15.89 -13.54 -0.70
N GLY A 344 16.91 -14.03 -1.42
CA GLY A 344 17.85 -13.20 -2.16
C GLY A 344 18.56 -12.16 -1.28
N ALA A 345 18.37 -10.88 -1.61
CA ALA A 345 18.96 -9.74 -0.91
C ALA A 345 18.69 -9.70 0.60
N PHE A 346 17.62 -10.37 1.06
CA PHE A 346 17.19 -10.40 2.46
C PHE A 346 17.42 -11.74 3.14
N ALA A 347 18.05 -12.72 2.47
CA ALA A 347 18.20 -14.07 2.99
C ALA A 347 18.99 -14.14 4.32
N SER A 348 19.88 -13.18 4.57
CA SER A 348 20.65 -13.10 5.81
C SER A 348 19.82 -12.68 7.03
N ASP A 349 18.64 -12.11 6.81
CA ASP A 349 17.83 -11.53 7.89
C ASP A 349 17.13 -12.61 8.72
N GLY A 350 17.07 -13.86 8.21
CA GLY A 350 16.48 -15.01 8.91
C GLY A 350 14.97 -14.90 9.17
N MET A 351 14.32 -13.85 8.64
CA MET A 351 12.92 -13.57 8.89
C MET A 351 12.00 -14.62 8.24
N SER A 352 11.06 -15.11 9.05
CA SER A 352 10.07 -16.10 8.67
C SER A 352 8.76 -15.82 9.40
N LEU A 353 7.69 -15.56 8.65
CA LEU A 353 6.38 -15.21 9.20
C LEU A 353 5.32 -16.24 8.76
N PRO A 354 4.48 -16.74 9.68
CA PRO A 354 3.37 -17.62 9.33
C PRO A 354 2.35 -16.90 8.44
N PRO A 355 1.54 -17.64 7.65
CA PRO A 355 0.55 -17.05 6.74
C PRO A 355 -0.46 -16.11 7.41
N LEU A 356 -0.82 -16.38 8.67
CA LEU A 356 -1.60 -15.47 9.51
C LEU A 356 -0.71 -15.04 10.68
N TYR A 357 -0.30 -13.77 10.68
CA TYR A 357 0.66 -13.24 11.64
C TYR A 357 0.08 -12.07 12.43
N TYR A 358 0.41 -11.99 13.72
CA TYR A 358 -0.12 -11.00 14.67
C TYR A 358 0.99 -10.11 15.25
N GLY A 359 2.17 -10.00 14.62
CA GLY A 359 3.26 -9.11 15.05
C GLY A 359 2.96 -7.63 14.81
N THR A 360 1.90 -7.13 15.42
CA THR A 360 1.47 -5.72 15.46
C THR A 360 1.08 -5.36 16.89
N ILE A 361 1.51 -4.20 17.37
CA ILE A 361 1.12 -3.69 18.69
C ILE A 361 -0.01 -2.64 18.61
N ASP A 362 -0.21 -2.05 17.43
CA ASP A 362 -1.11 -0.92 17.20
C ASP A 362 -2.44 -1.29 16.54
N ALA A 363 -2.54 -2.42 15.82
CA ALA A 363 -3.78 -2.80 15.13
C ALA A 363 -4.98 -2.98 16.09
N THR A 364 -4.78 -3.58 17.27
CA THR A 364 -5.85 -3.79 18.26
C THR A 364 -6.45 -2.49 18.79
N PRO A 365 -5.68 -1.51 19.32
CA PRO A 365 -6.25 -0.23 19.71
C PRO A 365 -6.82 0.55 18.51
N LEU A 366 -6.20 0.49 17.33
CA LEU A 366 -6.72 1.13 16.12
C LEU A 366 -8.07 0.53 15.69
N TRP A 367 -8.29 -0.77 15.88
CA TRP A 367 -9.58 -1.43 15.60
C TRP A 367 -10.70 -0.86 16.48
N ILE A 368 -10.43 -0.69 17.78
CA ILE A 368 -11.39 -0.10 18.73
C ILE A 368 -11.71 1.35 18.35
N ILE A 369 -10.68 2.14 18.04
CA ILE A 369 -10.85 3.54 17.63
C ILE A 369 -11.69 3.63 16.36
N THR A 370 -11.37 2.81 15.35
CA THR A 370 -12.10 2.78 14.06
C THR A 370 -13.56 2.43 14.25
N LEU A 371 -13.89 1.47 15.14
CA LEU A 371 -15.28 1.11 15.45
C LEU A 371 -16.08 2.29 16.02
N GLY A 372 -15.49 3.02 16.97
CA GLY A 372 -16.13 4.19 17.57
C GLY A 372 -16.25 5.37 16.62
N GLU A 373 -15.22 5.63 15.81
CA GLU A 373 -15.24 6.67 14.78
C GLU A 373 -16.26 6.35 13.69
N ALA A 374 -16.34 5.10 13.23
CA ALA A 374 -17.34 4.67 12.25
C ALA A 374 -18.77 4.93 12.76
N LEU A 375 -19.05 4.63 14.03
CA LEU A 375 -20.34 4.94 14.64
C LEU A 375 -20.62 6.46 14.68
N ARG A 376 -19.62 7.27 15.01
CA ARG A 376 -19.75 8.74 15.02
C ARG A 376 -20.06 9.28 13.63
N TRP A 377 -19.44 8.72 12.59
CA TRP A 377 -19.70 9.03 11.18
C TRP A 377 -20.97 8.39 10.61
N GLY A 378 -21.81 7.77 11.45
CA GLY A 378 -23.13 7.28 11.06
C GLY A 378 -23.17 5.82 10.58
N ALA A 379 -22.21 4.98 10.97
CA ALA A 379 -22.33 3.54 10.76
C ALA A 379 -23.57 2.97 11.48
N PRO A 380 -24.25 1.95 10.92
CA PRO A 380 -25.45 1.37 11.54
C PRO A 380 -25.17 0.82 12.94
N GLU A 381 -25.97 1.23 13.93
CA GLU A 381 -25.80 0.82 15.32
C GLU A 381 -25.92 -0.69 15.53
N ASP A 382 -26.72 -1.39 14.72
CA ASP A 382 -26.88 -2.84 14.78
C ASP A 382 -25.64 -3.59 14.30
N GLU A 383 -24.97 -3.09 13.25
CA GLU A 383 -23.67 -3.63 12.81
C GLU A 383 -22.60 -3.42 13.88
N VAL A 384 -22.55 -2.24 14.50
CA VAL A 384 -21.63 -1.96 15.62
C VAL A 384 -21.94 -2.84 16.83
N ARG A 385 -23.23 -3.02 17.15
CA ARG A 385 -23.69 -3.87 18.26
C ARG A 385 -23.25 -5.33 18.08
N ALA A 386 -23.20 -5.84 16.84
CA ALA A 386 -22.75 -7.19 16.54
C ALA A 386 -21.25 -7.41 16.87
N LEU A 387 -20.45 -6.35 16.86
CA LEU A 387 -19.01 -6.37 17.14
C LEU A 387 -18.66 -6.13 18.62
N LEU A 388 -19.64 -5.96 19.51
CA LEU A 388 -19.39 -5.74 20.94
C LEU A 388 -18.59 -6.86 21.63
N PRO A 389 -18.79 -8.16 21.33
CA PRO A 389 -17.95 -9.22 21.91
C PRO A 389 -16.48 -9.07 21.50
N ASN A 390 -16.21 -8.68 20.25
CA ASN A 390 -14.86 -8.43 19.76
C ASN A 390 -14.24 -7.18 20.40
N LEU A 391 -15.04 -6.13 20.61
CA LEU A 391 -14.64 -4.93 21.35
C LEU A 391 -14.23 -5.28 22.79
N GLU A 392 -15.03 -6.06 23.50
CA GLU A 392 -14.72 -6.49 24.88
C GLU A 392 -13.42 -7.30 24.94
N ALA A 393 -13.19 -8.18 23.97
CA ALA A 393 -11.95 -8.95 23.86
C ALA A 393 -10.74 -8.07 23.51
N ALA A 394 -10.88 -7.12 22.58
CA ALA A 394 -9.82 -6.19 22.20
C ALA A 394 -9.46 -5.26 23.36
N LEU A 395 -10.45 -4.77 24.11
CA LEU A 395 -10.24 -4.01 25.33
C LEU A 395 -9.50 -4.86 26.37
N ALA A 396 -9.96 -6.09 26.63
CA ALA A 396 -9.27 -6.99 27.55
C ALA A 396 -7.80 -7.22 27.15
N TRP A 397 -7.49 -7.36 25.86
CA TRP A 397 -6.11 -7.46 25.37
C TRP A 397 -5.24 -6.27 25.81
N LEU A 398 -5.74 -5.03 25.72
CA LEU A 398 -4.99 -3.82 26.15
C LEU A 398 -4.53 -3.92 27.61
N ARG A 399 -5.37 -4.47 28.49
CA ARG A 399 -5.10 -4.57 29.94
C ARG A 399 -4.29 -5.81 30.31
N ASP A 400 -4.57 -6.94 29.67
CA ASP A 400 -4.12 -8.25 30.14
C ASP A 400 -2.91 -8.80 29.36
N TRP A 401 -2.70 -8.34 28.12
CA TRP A 401 -1.69 -8.91 27.20
C TRP A 401 -0.80 -7.88 26.52
N GLY A 402 -1.28 -6.63 26.39
CA GLY A 402 -0.51 -5.56 25.78
C GLY A 402 0.71 -5.12 26.60
N ASP A 403 0.68 -5.32 27.92
CA ASP A 403 1.76 -5.01 28.86
C ASP A 403 2.50 -6.28 29.25
N CYS A 404 3.66 -6.53 28.63
CA CYS A 404 4.35 -7.81 28.75
C CYS A 404 5.14 -7.99 30.05
N ASP A 405 5.43 -6.90 30.78
CA ASP A 405 6.24 -6.92 32.00
C ASP A 405 5.59 -6.25 33.23
N GLY A 406 4.39 -5.70 33.07
CA GLY A 406 3.52 -5.23 34.15
C GLY A 406 3.82 -3.81 34.61
N ASP A 407 4.58 -3.02 33.84
CA ASP A 407 4.91 -1.63 34.18
C ASP A 407 3.82 -0.62 33.79
N GLY A 408 2.77 -1.10 33.13
CA GLY A 408 1.60 -0.36 32.72
C GLY A 408 1.71 0.33 31.36
N PHE A 409 2.69 -0.03 30.52
CA PHE A 409 2.78 0.39 29.12
C PHE A 409 2.57 -0.78 28.16
N LEU A 410 2.04 -0.48 26.97
CA LEU A 410 1.93 -1.48 25.92
C LEU A 410 3.28 -1.66 25.23
N GLU A 411 3.73 -2.91 25.08
CA GLU A 411 5.04 -3.25 24.56
C GLU A 411 5.03 -4.44 23.62
N TYR A 412 5.99 -4.48 22.71
CA TYR A 412 6.20 -5.64 21.86
C TYR A 412 7.60 -6.23 22.03
N ILE A 413 7.66 -7.53 21.76
CA ILE A 413 8.90 -8.29 21.57
C ILE A 413 8.60 -9.41 20.56
N ASP A 414 9.57 -9.73 19.71
CA ASP A 414 9.53 -10.97 18.95
C ASP A 414 9.91 -12.14 19.87
N ARG A 415 8.92 -12.99 20.17
CA ARG A 415 9.11 -14.16 21.05
C ARG A 415 9.85 -15.30 20.37
N THR A 416 9.94 -15.29 19.04
CA THR A 416 10.50 -16.38 18.22
C THR A 416 11.96 -16.14 17.81
N GLY A 417 12.36 -14.88 17.68
CA GLY A 417 13.67 -14.46 17.18
C GLY A 417 13.80 -14.45 15.65
N HIS A 418 12.74 -14.81 14.92
CA HIS A 418 12.66 -14.76 13.44
C HIS A 418 11.43 -14.01 12.92
N GLY A 419 10.66 -13.37 13.80
CA GLY A 419 9.54 -12.51 13.46
C GLY A 419 9.94 -11.07 13.22
N LEU A 420 8.96 -10.16 13.20
CA LEU A 420 9.23 -8.72 13.11
C LEU A 420 9.83 -8.20 14.42
N SER A 421 11.02 -7.60 14.32
CA SER A 421 11.69 -6.99 15.47
C SER A 421 11.02 -5.69 15.93
N ASN A 422 10.37 -4.95 15.02
CA ASN A 422 9.52 -3.80 15.34
C ASN A 422 8.09 -4.06 14.89
N GLN A 423 7.12 -3.82 15.78
CA GLN A 423 5.70 -4.19 15.56
C GLN A 423 4.74 -2.98 15.56
N GLY A 424 5.27 -1.76 15.62
CA GLY A 424 4.52 -0.54 15.34
C GLY A 424 4.46 -0.24 13.85
N TRP A 425 3.93 0.92 13.48
CA TRP A 425 3.84 1.34 12.08
C TRP A 425 5.20 1.52 11.40
N LYS A 426 6.23 1.88 12.17
CA LYS A 426 7.62 1.87 11.72
C LYS A 426 8.24 0.48 11.98
N ASP A 427 7.91 -0.48 11.13
CA ASP A 427 8.24 -1.91 11.33
C ASP A 427 9.61 -2.35 10.77
N SER A 428 10.39 -1.45 10.16
CA SER A 428 11.77 -1.80 9.76
C SER A 428 12.64 -2.07 11.00
N GLY A 429 13.55 -3.04 10.92
CA GLY A 429 14.33 -3.47 12.09
C GLY A 429 15.27 -2.41 12.68
N ASP A 430 15.43 -1.28 12.00
CA ASP A 430 16.29 -0.17 12.37
C ASP A 430 15.53 1.11 12.73
N SER A 431 14.20 1.07 12.85
CA SER A 431 13.36 2.27 12.98
C SER A 431 13.41 2.97 14.34
N VAL A 432 13.63 2.22 15.43
CA VAL A 432 13.68 2.75 16.79
C VAL A 432 15.13 2.95 17.19
N ARG A 433 15.59 4.22 17.17
CA ARG A 433 16.98 4.59 17.40
C ARG A 433 17.12 5.67 18.45
N TRP A 434 18.25 5.66 19.15
CA TRP A 434 18.69 6.79 19.96
C TRP A 434 19.07 7.98 19.07
N ARG A 435 19.14 9.18 19.64
CA ARG A 435 19.58 10.39 18.92
C ARG A 435 20.97 10.25 18.29
N ASP A 436 21.84 9.45 18.89
CA ASP A 436 23.19 9.15 18.35
C ASP A 436 23.20 8.10 17.23
N GLY A 437 22.05 7.52 16.87
CA GLY A 437 21.87 6.56 15.79
C GLY A 437 21.99 5.09 16.20
N ARG A 438 22.35 4.77 17.46
CA ARG A 438 22.29 3.40 17.98
C ARG A 438 20.86 2.87 17.93
N ILE A 439 20.66 1.57 17.70
CA ILE A 439 19.34 0.93 17.70
C ILE A 439 18.95 0.60 19.15
N ALA A 440 17.68 0.82 19.50
CA ALA A 440 17.13 0.45 20.81
C ALA A 440 16.89 -1.07 20.88
N GLU A 441 17.01 -1.65 22.07
CA GLU A 441 16.79 -3.08 22.29
C GLU A 441 15.44 -3.32 22.95
N GLY A 442 14.71 -4.34 22.48
CA GLY A 442 13.38 -4.68 22.98
C GLY A 442 13.38 -5.46 24.31
N PRO A 443 12.24 -5.52 25.03
CA PRO A 443 10.91 -5.01 24.62
C PRO A 443 10.85 -3.50 24.44
N ILE A 444 10.00 -3.03 23.52
CA ILE A 444 9.87 -1.61 23.16
C ILE A 444 8.46 -1.13 23.48
N ALA A 445 8.34 -0.05 24.26
CA ALA A 445 7.09 0.68 24.48
C ALA A 445 7.03 1.94 23.60
N LEU A 446 6.34 1.89 22.46
CA LEU A 446 6.23 3.03 21.53
C LEU A 446 5.27 4.10 22.06
N CYS A 447 5.60 5.38 21.84
CA CYS A 447 4.80 6.49 22.36
C CYS A 447 3.43 6.60 21.70
N GLU A 448 3.35 6.49 20.36
CA GLU A 448 2.08 6.58 19.64
C GLU A 448 1.09 5.49 20.04
N VAL A 449 1.60 4.30 20.37
CA VAL A 449 0.81 3.15 20.81
C VAL A 449 0.15 3.44 22.15
N GLN A 450 0.83 4.16 23.05
CA GLN A 450 0.23 4.58 24.31
C GLN A 450 -0.90 5.58 24.06
N GLY A 451 -0.70 6.52 23.12
CA GLY A 451 -1.75 7.43 22.67
C GLY A 451 -2.97 6.70 22.11
N TYR A 452 -2.75 5.70 21.25
CA TYR A 452 -3.84 4.86 20.72
C TYR A 452 -4.52 4.04 21.82
N ALA A 453 -3.78 3.48 22.76
CA ALA A 453 -4.36 2.70 23.85
C ALA A 453 -5.22 3.58 24.77
N TYR A 454 -4.78 4.81 25.06
CA TYR A 454 -5.57 5.80 25.79
C TYR A 454 -6.86 6.14 25.03
N GLN A 455 -6.76 6.48 23.74
CA GLN A 455 -7.90 6.83 22.90
C GLN A 455 -8.88 5.65 22.79
N ALA A 456 -8.37 4.44 22.57
CA ALA A 456 -9.15 3.22 22.49
C ALA A 456 -9.90 2.91 23.79
N ALA A 457 -9.25 3.07 24.96
CA ALA A 457 -9.91 2.86 26.25
C ALA A 457 -11.05 3.87 26.48
N MET A 458 -10.84 5.14 26.12
CA MET A 458 -11.88 6.18 26.23
C MET A 458 -13.05 5.92 25.28
N ILE A 459 -12.78 5.64 23.99
CA ILE A 459 -13.81 5.32 23.00
C ILE A 459 -14.53 4.02 23.36
N GLY A 460 -13.80 3.00 23.79
CA GLY A 460 -14.35 1.73 24.23
C GLY A 460 -15.28 1.90 25.42
N ALA A 461 -14.92 2.73 26.41
CA ALA A 461 -15.80 3.07 27.51
C ALA A 461 -17.11 3.73 27.04
N ASP A 462 -17.03 4.68 26.10
CA ASP A 462 -18.21 5.35 25.54
C ASP A 462 -19.11 4.36 24.77
N LEU A 463 -18.52 3.43 24.02
CA LEU A 463 -19.26 2.37 23.32
C LEU A 463 -19.94 1.42 24.31
N LEU A 464 -19.24 0.99 25.38
CA LEU A 464 -19.82 0.14 26.42
C LEU A 464 -21.03 0.83 27.05
N ASP A 465 -20.91 2.09 27.45
CA ASP A 465 -22.00 2.86 28.04
C ASP A 465 -23.17 3.02 27.06
N ARG A 466 -22.89 3.39 25.80
CA ARG A 466 -23.92 3.59 24.76
C ARG A 466 -24.76 2.34 24.50
N PHE A 467 -24.13 1.17 24.55
CA PHE A 467 -24.81 -0.11 24.31
C PHE A 467 -25.20 -0.84 25.60
N GLY A 468 -25.11 -0.19 26.77
CA GLY A 468 -25.53 -0.75 28.05
C GLY A 468 -24.70 -1.95 28.53
N ARG A 469 -23.41 -1.98 28.16
CA ARG A 469 -22.42 -2.98 28.60
C ARG A 469 -21.64 -2.44 29.81
N PRO A 470 -21.25 -3.29 30.78
CA PRO A 470 -20.53 -2.84 31.97
C PRO A 470 -19.06 -2.50 31.66
N GLY A 471 -18.43 -1.73 32.55
CA GLY A 471 -16.96 -1.53 32.55
C GLY A 471 -16.47 -0.15 32.08
N GLY A 472 -17.36 0.74 31.61
CA GLY A 472 -16.97 2.07 31.13
C GLY A 472 -16.16 2.89 32.15
N GLU A 473 -16.60 2.98 33.41
CA GLU A 473 -15.86 3.70 34.46
C GLU A 473 -14.47 3.08 34.74
N ALA A 474 -14.36 1.75 34.72
CA ALA A 474 -13.09 1.07 34.94
C ALA A 474 -12.08 1.36 33.81
N TRP A 475 -12.55 1.40 32.56
CA TRP A 475 -11.72 1.77 31.41
C TRP A 475 -11.26 3.22 31.45
N ARG A 476 -12.13 4.15 31.85
CA ARG A 476 -11.73 5.55 32.06
C ARG A 476 -10.68 5.70 33.17
N ALA A 477 -10.81 4.94 34.25
CA ALA A 477 -9.81 4.91 35.32
C ALA A 477 -8.47 4.31 34.85
N TRP A 478 -8.50 3.23 34.06
CA TRP A 478 -7.31 2.64 33.45
C TRP A 478 -6.61 3.64 32.52
N ALA A 479 -7.36 4.32 31.65
CA ALA A 479 -6.85 5.33 30.74
C ALA A 479 -6.24 6.53 31.51
N ALA A 480 -6.87 6.99 32.58
CA ALA A 480 -6.33 8.04 33.43
C ALA A 480 -4.97 7.65 34.04
N GLY A 481 -4.83 6.40 34.49
CA GLY A 481 -3.56 5.87 34.99
C GLY A 481 -2.47 5.83 33.92
N LEU A 482 -2.80 5.38 32.70
CA LEU A 482 -1.88 5.38 31.56
C LEU A 482 -1.42 6.81 31.23
N LYS A 483 -2.35 7.77 31.18
CA LYS A 483 -2.04 9.19 30.95
C LYS A 483 -1.07 9.74 31.99
N THR A 484 -1.29 9.46 33.28
CA THR A 484 -0.35 9.89 34.33
C THR A 484 1.04 9.30 34.12
N ARG A 485 1.16 7.98 33.97
CA ARG A 485 2.46 7.32 33.78
C ARG A 485 3.19 7.82 32.53
N PHE A 486 2.48 7.98 31.41
CA PHE A 486 3.06 8.49 30.17
C PHE A 486 3.70 9.86 30.37
N ASN A 487 2.95 10.79 30.98
CA ASN A 487 3.42 12.16 31.20
C ASN A 487 4.56 12.26 32.23
N GLU A 488 4.79 11.24 33.04
CA GLU A 488 5.92 11.16 33.97
C GLU A 488 7.18 10.55 33.34
N ARG A 489 7.04 9.63 32.37
CA ARG A 489 8.13 8.73 31.94
C ARG A 489 8.67 8.99 30.54
N PHE A 490 7.86 9.51 29.62
CA PHE A 490 8.23 9.59 28.20
C PHE A 490 8.97 10.87 27.82
N TRP A 491 9.12 11.87 28.69
CA TRP A 491 9.60 13.19 28.25
C TRP A 491 11.12 13.33 28.29
N VAL A 492 11.68 13.85 27.20
CA VAL A 492 13.10 14.18 27.01
C VAL A 492 13.25 15.64 26.54
N ASP A 493 14.48 16.13 26.51
CA ASP A 493 14.84 17.47 26.00
C ASP A 493 16.22 17.38 25.32
N ASP A 494 16.32 17.85 24.08
CA ASP A 494 17.57 17.86 23.29
C ASP A 494 18.29 19.21 23.27
N GLY A 495 17.83 20.17 24.06
CA GLY A 495 18.30 21.55 24.09
C GLY A 495 17.48 22.51 23.21
N HIS A 496 16.59 22.01 22.36
CA HIS A 496 15.66 22.81 21.54
C HIS A 496 14.23 22.81 22.08
N GLY A 497 14.01 22.19 23.23
CA GLY A 497 12.73 22.08 23.90
C GLY A 497 12.38 20.63 24.21
N ARG A 498 11.43 20.48 25.13
CA ARG A 498 10.95 19.19 25.60
C ARG A 498 10.04 18.51 24.56
N TYR A 499 10.10 17.17 24.47
CA TYR A 499 9.19 16.34 23.65
C TYR A 499 9.11 14.91 24.18
N PRO A 500 8.10 14.12 23.79
CA PRO A 500 8.05 12.70 24.11
C PRO A 500 9.13 11.92 23.33
N ALA A 501 9.86 11.05 24.02
CA ALA A 501 10.69 10.01 23.45
C ALA A 501 9.86 9.14 22.50
N ILE A 502 10.48 8.61 21.43
CA ILE A 502 9.81 7.68 20.52
C ILE A 502 9.37 6.41 21.26
N ALA A 503 10.16 5.96 22.23
CA ALA A 503 9.88 4.76 22.99
C ALA A 503 10.54 4.74 24.36
N LEU A 504 10.16 3.75 25.18
CA LEU A 504 11.02 3.20 26.24
C LEU A 504 11.65 1.89 25.73
N ASP A 505 12.93 1.68 26.00
CA ASP A 505 13.64 0.44 25.67
C ASP A 505 13.48 -0.64 26.76
N LYS A 506 14.17 -1.78 26.59
CA LYS A 506 14.18 -2.89 27.56
C LYS A 506 14.54 -2.50 29.00
N ASP A 507 15.33 -1.45 29.18
CA ASP A 507 15.78 -0.95 30.48
C ASP A 507 14.87 0.20 30.98
N LYS A 508 13.74 0.43 30.30
CA LYS A 508 12.75 1.49 30.52
C LYS A 508 13.35 2.89 30.42
N ARG A 509 14.37 3.03 29.58
CA ARG A 509 15.02 4.30 29.30
C ARG A 509 14.35 4.99 28.11
N PRO A 510 14.08 6.30 28.20
CA PRO A 510 13.52 7.06 27.08
C PRO A 510 14.48 7.11 25.89
N VAL A 511 14.05 6.58 24.75
CA VAL A 511 14.77 6.63 23.48
C VAL A 511 14.58 8.02 22.86
N ASP A 512 15.65 8.79 22.81
CA ASP A 512 15.64 10.25 22.71
C ASP A 512 15.65 10.82 21.29
N SER A 513 15.47 10.01 20.23
CA SER A 513 15.35 10.54 18.89
C SER A 513 14.02 11.27 18.69
N LEU A 514 14.05 12.49 18.16
CA LEU A 514 12.85 13.19 17.70
C LEU A 514 12.35 12.56 16.39
N THR A 515 11.09 12.13 16.39
CA THR A 515 10.44 11.44 15.27
C THR A 515 9.00 11.91 15.09
N SER A 516 8.39 11.58 13.95
CA SER A 516 6.99 11.91 13.67
C SER A 516 5.98 11.22 14.60
N ASN A 517 6.37 10.12 15.28
CA ASN A 517 5.51 9.36 16.19
C ASN A 517 4.84 10.24 17.26
N ILE A 518 5.51 11.29 17.74
CA ILE A 518 4.93 12.19 18.74
C ILE A 518 3.70 12.93 18.22
N GLY A 519 3.56 13.10 16.91
CA GLY A 519 2.39 13.74 16.29
C GLY A 519 1.16 12.85 16.29
N HIS A 520 1.33 11.52 16.44
CA HIS A 520 0.21 10.59 16.63
C HIS A 520 -0.41 10.69 18.02
N LEU A 521 0.22 11.41 18.97
CA LEU A 521 -0.33 11.67 20.30
C LEU A 521 -1.37 12.80 20.29
N LEU A 522 -1.30 13.70 19.30
CA LEU A 522 -2.22 14.82 19.15
C LEU A 522 -3.65 14.34 18.86
N GLY A 523 -4.65 14.93 19.51
CA GLY A 523 -6.06 14.56 19.36
C GLY A 523 -6.47 13.30 20.11
N THR A 524 -5.52 12.53 20.68
CA THR A 524 -5.84 11.33 21.48
C THR A 524 -6.34 11.66 22.88
N GLY A 525 -5.93 12.81 23.41
CA GLY A 525 -6.18 13.23 24.80
C GLY A 525 -5.16 12.71 25.82
N ILE A 526 -4.11 11.98 25.42
CA ILE A 526 -3.08 11.49 26.35
C ILE A 526 -2.16 12.61 26.86
N LEU A 527 -1.95 13.67 26.08
CA LEU A 527 -1.13 14.81 26.46
C LEU A 527 -1.89 15.77 27.40
N ASP A 528 -1.15 16.54 28.18
CA ASP A 528 -1.67 17.77 28.80
C ASP A 528 -1.51 18.97 27.85
N GLU A 529 -2.11 20.10 28.18
CA GLU A 529 -2.09 21.30 27.33
C GLU A 529 -0.68 21.82 27.02
N GLN A 530 0.26 21.66 27.97
CA GLN A 530 1.64 22.07 27.74
C GLN A 530 2.34 21.09 26.81
N GLY A 531 2.10 19.80 26.99
CA GLY A 531 2.64 18.75 26.14
C GLY A 531 2.17 18.87 24.69
N VAL A 532 0.91 19.26 24.46
CA VAL A 532 0.41 19.58 23.11
C VAL A 532 1.22 20.72 22.50
N ARG A 533 1.42 21.83 23.22
CA ARG A 533 2.23 22.97 22.76
C ARG A 533 3.66 22.57 22.42
N ASP A 534 4.28 21.77 23.27
CA ASP A 534 5.67 21.29 23.11
C ASP A 534 5.79 20.40 21.85
N VAL A 535 4.86 19.46 21.65
CA VAL A 535 4.81 18.59 20.48
C VAL A 535 4.59 19.38 19.19
N VAL A 536 3.64 20.33 19.17
CA VAL A 536 3.39 21.20 18.01
C VAL A 536 4.65 21.98 17.63
N ALA A 537 5.34 22.57 18.62
CA ALA A 537 6.55 23.34 18.38
C ALA A 537 7.68 22.48 17.77
N ARG A 538 7.86 21.24 18.23
CA ARG A 538 8.89 20.32 17.70
C ARG A 538 8.53 19.69 16.36
N LEU A 539 7.25 19.43 16.07
CA LEU A 539 6.85 18.89 14.76
C LEU A 539 6.91 19.91 13.63
N THR A 540 6.68 21.19 13.96
CA THR A 540 6.64 22.27 12.96
C THR A 540 7.98 22.97 12.76
N SER A 541 9.03 22.51 13.46
CA SER A 541 10.39 22.99 13.29
C SER A 541 10.99 22.53 11.96
N PRO A 542 11.98 23.26 11.40
CA PRO A 542 12.52 22.98 10.07
C PRO A 542 13.21 21.62 9.91
N ASP A 543 13.68 21.02 11.00
CA ASP A 543 14.30 19.70 11.02
C ASP A 543 13.28 18.55 10.92
N MET A 544 11.99 18.82 11.18
CA MET A 544 10.88 17.88 11.07
C MET A 544 9.96 18.18 9.89
N LEU A 545 9.43 19.40 9.78
CA LEU A 545 8.50 19.79 8.72
C LEU A 545 9.26 20.23 7.47
N SER A 546 9.31 19.33 6.49
CA SER A 546 10.26 19.42 5.38
C SER A 546 9.80 20.29 4.21
N GLY A 547 8.53 20.70 4.23
CA GLY A 547 7.86 21.34 3.09
C GLY A 547 7.18 20.36 2.13
N TYR A 548 7.38 19.05 2.28
CA TYR A 548 6.64 17.99 1.56
C TYR A 548 5.85 17.06 2.49
N GLY A 549 5.90 17.32 3.80
CA GLY A 549 5.28 16.55 4.86
C GLY A 549 6.17 16.54 6.11
N VAL A 550 5.82 15.72 7.09
CA VAL A 550 6.60 15.53 8.32
C VAL A 550 7.62 14.41 8.09
N ARG A 551 8.89 14.67 8.39
CA ARG A 551 9.94 13.65 8.34
C ARG A 551 9.70 12.62 9.42
N THR A 552 9.97 11.36 9.10
CA THR A 552 9.91 10.26 10.07
C THR A 552 10.95 10.40 11.19
N MET A 553 12.04 11.12 10.95
CA MET A 553 13.08 11.42 11.94
C MET A 553 13.63 12.82 11.71
N SER A 554 13.95 13.53 12.79
CA SER A 554 14.58 14.85 12.71
C SER A 554 15.88 14.80 11.92
N GLY A 555 16.09 15.80 11.07
CA GLY A 555 17.32 15.99 10.30
C GLY A 555 18.59 16.13 11.13
N GLU A 556 18.47 16.33 12.45
CA GLU A 556 19.58 16.48 13.40
C GLU A 556 19.97 15.17 14.10
N CYS A 557 19.20 14.09 13.95
CA CYS A 557 19.50 12.80 14.55
C CYS A 557 20.60 12.05 13.78
N GLY A 558 21.47 11.34 14.49
CA GLY A 558 22.56 10.56 13.87
C GLY A 558 22.10 9.40 12.99
N GLY A 559 20.85 8.96 13.14
CA GLY A 559 20.21 7.95 12.29
C GLY A 559 19.51 8.50 11.04
N TYR A 560 19.47 9.83 10.85
CA TYR A 560 18.72 10.45 9.77
C TYR A 560 19.33 10.18 8.39
N TRP A 561 18.49 9.73 7.47
CA TRP A 561 18.79 9.67 6.04
C TRP A 561 17.50 9.91 5.23
N PRO A 562 17.44 10.90 4.31
CA PRO A 562 16.22 11.23 3.56
C PRO A 562 15.66 10.05 2.74
N GLN A 563 16.51 9.11 2.32
CA GLN A 563 16.11 7.89 1.61
C GLN A 563 16.01 6.67 2.53
N SER A 564 15.92 6.83 3.85
CA SER A 564 15.67 5.72 4.78
C SER A 564 14.17 5.44 4.86
N TYR A 565 13.80 4.17 4.95
CA TYR A 565 12.41 3.74 4.98
C TYR A 565 11.66 4.38 6.16
N HIS A 566 12.18 4.29 7.39
CA HIS A 566 11.57 4.89 8.59
C HIS A 566 12.43 5.90 9.36
N CYS A 567 13.65 6.19 8.90
CA CYS A 567 14.59 7.09 9.61
C CYS A 567 14.95 8.33 8.79
N GLY A 568 13.97 8.96 8.13
CA GLY A 568 14.16 10.28 7.50
C GLY A 568 13.27 10.60 6.31
N SER A 569 12.68 9.60 5.65
CA SER A 569 11.66 9.80 4.62
C SER A 569 10.42 10.52 5.14
N VAL A 570 9.57 10.97 4.23
CA VAL A 570 8.22 11.45 4.50
C VAL A 570 7.22 10.39 4.03
N TRP A 571 6.24 10.11 4.89
CA TRP A 571 5.09 9.27 4.58
C TRP A 571 3.83 10.13 4.56
N ALA A 572 3.04 10.02 3.50
CA ALA A 572 1.83 10.84 3.35
C ALA A 572 0.76 10.53 4.40
N HIS A 573 0.62 9.25 4.77
CA HIS A 573 -0.31 8.84 5.82
C HIS A 573 0.10 9.40 7.20
N ASP A 574 1.36 9.24 7.61
CA ASP A 574 1.93 9.78 8.85
C ASP A 574 1.71 11.29 8.95
N SER A 575 2.07 12.01 7.88
CA SER A 575 1.82 13.45 7.79
C SER A 575 0.34 13.81 7.92
N ALA A 576 -0.57 13.00 7.34
CA ALA A 576 -2.01 13.21 7.48
C ALA A 576 -2.53 12.92 8.90
N ILE A 577 -1.96 11.94 9.61
CA ILE A 577 -2.28 11.70 11.04
C ILE A 577 -1.89 12.93 11.86
N VAL A 578 -0.65 13.41 11.71
CA VAL A 578 -0.17 14.61 12.40
C VAL A 578 -1.04 15.83 12.08
N MET A 579 -1.38 16.01 10.81
CA MET A 579 -2.25 17.10 10.34
C MET A 579 -3.64 17.07 11.00
N LEU A 580 -4.29 15.91 11.03
CA LEU A 580 -5.61 15.77 11.67
C LEU A 580 -5.51 15.97 13.20
N GLY A 581 -4.44 15.47 13.82
CA GLY A 581 -4.17 15.69 15.25
C GLY A 581 -3.98 17.16 15.59
N LEU A 582 -3.20 17.91 14.81
CA LEU A 582 -3.04 19.36 14.96
C LEU A 582 -4.38 20.08 14.85
N ALA A 583 -5.20 19.72 13.85
CA ALA A 583 -6.51 20.32 13.67
C ALA A 583 -7.46 20.02 14.84
N ALA A 584 -7.45 18.79 15.38
CA ALA A 584 -8.22 18.41 16.54
C ALA A 584 -7.83 19.18 17.82
N GLU A 585 -6.56 19.57 17.93
CA GLU A 585 -6.03 20.40 19.03
C GLU A 585 -6.16 21.92 18.77
N GLY A 586 -6.75 22.33 17.64
CA GLY A 586 -6.99 23.73 17.29
C GLY A 586 -5.85 24.46 16.55
N TYR A 587 -4.79 23.75 16.17
CA TYR A 587 -3.63 24.27 15.42
C TYR A 587 -3.86 24.20 13.91
N ILE A 588 -4.86 24.96 13.45
CA ILE A 588 -5.33 24.91 12.05
C ILE A 588 -4.26 25.41 11.07
N ASP A 589 -3.53 26.47 11.39
CA ASP A 589 -2.51 27.04 10.51
C ASP A 589 -1.35 26.05 10.29
N GLU A 590 -0.92 25.35 11.34
CA GLU A 590 0.08 24.29 11.28
C GLU A 590 -0.42 23.09 10.46
N ALA A 591 -1.68 22.68 10.64
CA ALA A 591 -2.29 21.62 9.85
C ALA A 591 -2.35 21.99 8.34
N VAL A 592 -2.71 23.24 8.02
CA VAL A 592 -2.73 23.75 6.64
C VAL A 592 -1.34 23.70 6.01
N ARG A 593 -0.28 24.04 6.75
CA ARG A 593 1.11 23.95 6.25
C ARG A 593 1.51 22.52 5.86
N ILE A 594 1.05 21.51 6.60
CA ILE A 594 1.26 20.11 6.24
C ILE A 594 0.46 19.74 4.99
N ALA A 595 -0.82 20.12 4.92
CA ALA A 595 -1.67 19.90 3.75
C ALA A 595 -1.06 20.49 2.47
N GLU A 596 -0.54 21.71 2.54
CA GLU A 596 0.19 22.34 1.43
C GLU A 596 1.43 21.55 1.01
N GLY A 597 2.16 20.98 1.96
CA GLY A 597 3.31 20.12 1.68
C GLY A 597 2.92 18.85 0.95
N LEU A 598 1.83 18.20 1.37
CA LEU A 598 1.31 17.01 0.69
C LEU A 598 0.78 17.32 -0.71
N VAL A 599 0.13 18.47 -0.92
CA VAL A 599 -0.28 18.91 -2.26
C VAL A 599 0.92 19.17 -3.17
N ARG A 600 2.02 19.74 -2.64
CA ARG A 600 3.28 19.88 -3.40
C ARG A 600 3.89 18.53 -3.74
N ALA A 601 3.89 17.58 -2.80
CA ALA A 601 4.37 16.22 -3.06
C ALA A 601 3.53 15.50 -4.12
N ALA A 602 2.19 15.64 -4.07
CA ALA A 602 1.29 15.09 -5.09
C ALA A 602 1.66 15.59 -6.49
N ASP A 603 1.90 16.90 -6.65
CA ASP A 603 2.29 17.50 -7.92
C ASP A 603 3.59 16.90 -8.48
N ALA A 604 4.59 16.68 -7.61
CA ALA A 604 5.88 16.10 -7.98
C ALA A 604 5.79 14.63 -8.44
N PHE A 605 4.85 13.86 -7.91
CA PHE A 605 4.63 12.45 -8.26
C PHE A 605 3.46 12.23 -9.24
N GLY A 606 3.10 13.24 -10.04
CA GLY A 606 2.05 13.09 -11.06
C GLY A 606 0.67 12.78 -10.45
N TYR A 607 0.42 13.29 -9.24
CA TYR A 607 -0.79 13.12 -8.42
C TYR A 607 -1.03 11.70 -7.92
N GLN A 608 -0.02 10.83 -8.01
CA GLN A 608 -0.04 9.51 -7.43
C GLN A 608 1.10 9.40 -6.42
N ILE A 609 0.82 9.75 -5.17
CA ILE A 609 1.85 9.75 -4.13
C ILE A 609 2.24 8.29 -3.82
N PRO A 610 3.54 7.93 -3.85
CA PRO A 610 4.00 6.60 -3.45
C PRO A 610 3.83 6.37 -1.95
N GLU A 611 4.14 5.16 -1.50
CA GLU A 611 4.19 4.80 -0.09
C GLU A 611 4.98 5.81 0.76
N LEU A 612 6.18 6.19 0.30
CA LEU A 612 7.07 7.16 0.93
C LEU A 612 8.00 7.84 -0.09
N TYR A 613 8.59 8.96 0.30
CA TYR A 613 9.52 9.74 -0.52
C TYR A 613 10.53 10.52 0.34
N ALA A 614 11.56 11.06 -0.29
CA ALA A 614 12.55 11.88 0.41
C ALA A 614 11.94 13.19 0.90
N GLY A 615 12.21 13.55 2.15
CA GLY A 615 11.70 14.81 2.72
C GLY A 615 12.48 16.05 2.30
N ASP A 616 13.68 15.93 1.76
CA ASP A 616 14.53 17.06 1.40
C ASP A 616 14.13 17.72 0.07
N ALA A 617 14.48 18.99 -0.07
CA ALA A 617 14.22 19.75 -1.29
C ALA A 617 15.27 19.42 -2.35
N GLY A 618 14.83 18.84 -3.46
CA GLY A 618 15.61 18.67 -4.68
C GLY A 618 15.23 19.68 -5.78
N GLU A 619 16.03 19.72 -6.84
CA GLU A 619 15.64 20.40 -8.09
C GLU A 619 14.42 19.70 -8.70
N GLY A 620 13.25 20.35 -8.64
CA GLY A 620 12.01 19.82 -9.21
C GLY A 620 11.09 19.06 -8.25
N GLY A 621 11.44 18.91 -6.97
CA GLY A 621 10.60 18.25 -5.97
C GLY A 621 11.36 17.26 -5.07
N PRO A 622 10.66 16.49 -4.22
CA PRO A 622 11.24 15.43 -3.42
C PRO A 622 11.64 14.23 -4.29
N ALA A 623 12.75 13.57 -3.94
CA ALA A 623 13.19 12.38 -4.66
C ALA A 623 12.33 11.15 -4.32
N PRO A 624 12.05 10.24 -5.27
CA PRO A 624 11.30 9.01 -5.00
C PRO A 624 12.10 8.05 -4.11
N TYR A 625 11.42 7.32 -3.23
CA TYR A 625 12.03 6.17 -2.57
C TYR A 625 12.08 4.98 -3.55
N PRO A 626 13.25 4.34 -3.75
CA PRO A 626 13.43 3.42 -4.87
C PRO A 626 12.50 2.21 -4.94
N ALA A 627 12.10 1.65 -3.78
CA ALA A 627 11.32 0.42 -3.68
C ALA A 627 9.90 0.64 -3.14
N ALA A 628 9.39 1.88 -3.16
CA ALA A 628 8.10 2.24 -2.55
C ALA A 628 6.93 1.59 -3.29
N CYS A 629 5.93 1.11 -2.54
CA CYS A 629 4.67 0.68 -3.13
C CYS A 629 3.96 1.85 -3.84
N HIS A 630 3.33 1.56 -4.97
CA HIS A 630 2.66 2.56 -5.78
C HIS A 630 1.67 1.90 -6.76
N PRO A 631 0.36 1.85 -6.44
CA PRO A 631 -0.30 2.58 -5.35
C PRO A 631 -0.12 1.95 -3.96
N GLN A 632 -0.31 2.79 -2.92
CA GLN A 632 -0.39 2.40 -1.51
C GLN A 632 -1.65 3.00 -0.86
N ALA A 633 -2.45 2.17 -0.18
CA ALA A 633 -3.78 2.53 0.31
C ALA A 633 -3.77 3.69 1.30
N TRP A 634 -2.95 3.65 2.35
CA TRP A 634 -2.94 4.74 3.34
C TRP A 634 -2.41 6.07 2.77
N SER A 635 -1.55 6.04 1.75
CA SER A 635 -1.03 7.22 1.08
C SER A 635 -2.07 7.80 0.15
N ALA A 636 -2.80 6.96 -0.60
CA ALA A 636 -3.92 7.40 -1.40
C ALA A 636 -5.07 7.96 -0.52
N ALA A 637 -5.41 7.27 0.56
CA ALA A 637 -6.46 7.69 1.48
C ALA A 637 -6.12 9.01 2.20
N SER A 638 -4.84 9.35 2.38
CA SER A 638 -4.42 10.65 2.94
C SER A 638 -4.94 11.86 2.15
N SER A 639 -5.24 11.71 0.84
CA SER A 639 -5.86 12.76 0.02
C SER A 639 -7.27 13.14 0.52
N VAL A 640 -8.01 12.15 1.05
CA VAL A 640 -9.35 12.35 1.62
C VAL A 640 -9.24 13.00 3.00
N ALA A 641 -8.23 12.66 3.79
CA ALA A 641 -7.92 13.37 5.04
C ALA A 641 -7.62 14.86 4.78
N VAL A 642 -6.83 15.19 3.75
CA VAL A 642 -6.57 16.58 3.35
C VAL A 642 -7.84 17.27 2.87
N ALA A 643 -8.63 16.63 2.00
CA ALA A 643 -9.90 17.20 1.54
C ALA A 643 -10.88 17.44 2.71
N SER A 644 -10.92 16.51 3.67
CA SER A 644 -11.74 16.62 4.89
C SER A 644 -11.33 17.82 5.74
N LEU A 645 -10.02 18.03 5.96
CA LEU A 645 -9.51 19.21 6.64
C LEU A 645 -9.91 20.50 5.91
N LEU A 646 -9.65 20.58 4.60
CA LEU A 646 -9.90 21.77 3.80
C LEU A 646 -11.38 22.18 3.77
N LEU A 647 -12.28 21.20 3.77
CA LEU A 647 -13.74 21.39 3.83
C LEU A 647 -14.27 21.55 5.26
N GLY A 648 -13.45 21.31 6.27
CA GLY A 648 -13.85 21.29 7.67
C GLY A 648 -14.90 20.22 7.99
N LEU A 649 -14.83 19.07 7.32
CA LEU A 649 -15.81 17.99 7.53
C LEU A 649 -15.65 17.38 8.93
N THR A 650 -16.78 17.21 9.60
CA THR A 650 -16.89 16.57 10.91
C THR A 650 -18.02 15.54 10.89
N PRO A 651 -18.04 14.56 11.82
CA PRO A 651 -19.11 13.57 11.90
C PRO A 651 -20.51 14.18 12.04
N ASP A 652 -20.62 15.37 12.65
CA ASP A 652 -21.88 16.07 12.90
C ASP A 652 -22.42 16.85 11.67
N GLY A 653 -21.72 16.79 10.52
CA GLY A 653 -22.22 17.26 9.23
C GLY A 653 -22.10 18.76 8.96
N GLU A 654 -21.61 19.56 9.91
CA GLU A 654 -21.35 20.99 9.71
C GLU A 654 -19.95 21.21 9.11
N GLY A 655 -19.84 21.09 7.79
CA GLY A 655 -18.63 21.44 7.06
C GLY A 655 -18.47 22.95 6.92
N ARG A 656 -17.45 23.54 7.55
CA ARG A 656 -17.03 24.91 7.26
C ARG A 656 -15.64 24.89 6.63
N PRO A 657 -15.53 25.20 5.32
CA PRO A 657 -14.23 25.28 4.67
C PRO A 657 -13.29 26.21 5.42
N ILE A 658 -12.05 25.77 5.61
CA ILE A 658 -11.03 26.56 6.28
C ILE A 658 -10.57 27.70 5.37
N ASP A 659 -10.05 28.78 5.96
CA ASP A 659 -9.54 29.92 5.22
C ASP A 659 -8.17 29.59 4.59
N SER A 660 -8.20 28.87 3.47
CA SER A 660 -7.01 28.47 2.71
C SER A 660 -7.25 28.60 1.21
N PRO A 661 -6.25 29.04 0.42
CA PRO A 661 -6.33 29.01 -1.04
C PRO A 661 -6.64 27.61 -1.61
N LEU A 662 -6.23 26.54 -0.91
CA LEU A 662 -6.51 25.15 -1.31
C LEU A 662 -7.98 24.77 -1.17
N ALA A 663 -8.74 25.43 -0.29
CA ALA A 663 -10.15 25.17 -0.04
C ALA A 663 -11.08 25.93 -1.00
N LEU A 664 -10.56 26.90 -1.76
CA LEU A 664 -11.37 27.73 -2.65
C LEU A 664 -12.08 26.89 -3.72
N GLY A 665 -13.42 26.94 -3.73
CA GLY A 665 -14.25 26.18 -4.65
C GLY A 665 -14.15 24.66 -4.49
N LEU A 666 -13.52 24.18 -3.41
CA LEU A 666 -13.44 22.75 -3.12
C LEU A 666 -14.83 22.21 -2.79
N SER A 667 -15.20 21.08 -3.40
CA SER A 667 -16.43 20.36 -3.11
C SER A 667 -16.28 18.87 -3.42
N LEU A 668 -16.97 18.05 -2.63
CA LEU A 668 -17.13 16.61 -2.81
C LEU A 668 -18.63 16.36 -3.04
N THR A 669 -19.02 15.96 -4.24
CA THR A 669 -20.42 15.69 -4.60
C THR A 669 -20.58 14.26 -5.06
N ARG A 670 -21.77 13.67 -4.86
CA ARG A 670 -22.13 12.37 -5.45
C ARG A 670 -22.94 12.61 -6.72
N GLU A 671 -22.50 12.07 -7.85
CA GLU A 671 -23.13 12.19 -9.18
C GLU A 671 -24.02 11.01 -9.57
#